data_AF-A0A663ENS5-F1
#
_entry.id   AF-A0A663ENS5-F1
#
_cell.length_a   1.000
_cell.length_b   1.000
_cell.length_c   1.000
_cell.angle_alpha   90.00
_cell.angle_beta   90.00
_cell.angle_gamma   90.00
#
_symmetry.space_group_name_H-M   'P 1'
#
loop_
_entity.id
_entity.type
_entity.pdbx_description
1 polymer ?
#
loop_
_entity_poly.entity_id
_entity_poly.type
_entity_poly.pdbx_seq_one_letter_code
_entity_poly.pdbx_strand_id
1 'polypeptide(L)'
;ELLMVCGFFDLREGLMGTSGWSVELDDIRLQIFFVSKLLSLPNTRFASVYATRGANRIGRVYKKAIFRQFTDDTYSQEIPKAAWLGFLGPVLKAEEEDVIIVHLKNFASRPYSVHPHGVFYDKDSEGALYPDGTGGKSKEDDFVVPGGNYTYTWPVRKDYSPTLADSNCLTWIYHSHIDTPRDIASGLIGPLLVCKKGTDETHLDGTGAANAFALMFSIVDENFSWYLDENINTFCLEPASVDKEDEGFLTSNRMHAINGYIYGNLPVLEMCADTSMSWHLFGMGSEIDIHAAYFYGHTFTNRDQRADVIGLFPATFITAEMTPRNPGRWLITCQVNEHLRGGMEALYDVQICQKNLSRPSPLSHKRRYYIAAEEVLWNYGPDGYDKFTGQGLNATGSESAIYFTQGTDRIGGRYWKVRYVEYTDATFSKKKIWSEDMKHLGILGPIIKAEVGDTILVTFANKAKRSYSIMAHGVSFSKLSEGAPYLDGYMKPGAHVKPGETFTYKWKVPENGGPTESDPPCLTYLYYSATDAVKDTNSGLVGPLLVCRKNTLNQDGTQKGIDREFYLLFSIFDENDSWYLTKNIEAFTGDPSKVDENDAGFKESNKMHGTFKVVCRTFDHFVGGMKHLYEVSSCRNNTRSQQQHGAMRLYYIAAEEVEWDYYLLLDYGHVFLSQAEDLIGSKYKKVVYREYTNSNFTQRKVRTEEEEHLEILGPLLHAEVGDSVLIIFKNKASRPYSISAHGIEEVGCEEQPETPITLPGEINTYRWNVPERSGPGKTDPNCITWVYYSTVNFVKDTYSGLIGPLVVCRKGILDERGLRKDIDREFTLLFMVFDENESWYLKENIETYLHKNPDDFNSTKDFVEGNSMHAINGKIYNSLLGLTMNEGDRTNWYLIGMGNEVDIHTVHFHAQTFIFKVGKIIQSKTFIV
;
A
#
# COMPACT_ATOMS: atom_id res chain seq x y z
N GLU A 1 1.08 61.84 33.40
CA GLU A 1 2.40 62.40 33.79
C GLU A 1 3.28 61.24 34.22
N LEU A 2 4.35 60.95 33.46
CA LEU A 2 5.77 60.94 33.89
C LEU A 2 6.12 59.86 34.96
N LEU A 3 7.21 59.09 34.92
CA LEU A 3 8.30 58.78 33.98
C LEU A 3 9.23 57.74 34.68
N MET A 4 10.12 57.09 33.92
CA MET A 4 11.36 56.33 34.31
C MET A 4 11.19 54.88 34.83
N VAL A 5 11.72 53.81 34.20
CA VAL A 5 13.03 53.45 33.54
C VAL A 5 14.07 52.84 34.49
N CYS A 6 14.64 51.70 34.03
CA CYS A 6 15.83 50.90 34.42
C CYS A 6 15.44 49.46 34.86
N GLY A 7 15.94 48.35 34.32
CA GLY A 7 17.08 48.10 33.42
C GLY A 7 17.99 46.99 33.99
N PHE A 8 17.84 45.76 33.44
CA PHE A 8 18.84 44.70 33.18
C PHE A 8 19.65 43.95 34.27
N PHE A 9 19.55 42.61 34.20
CA PHE A 9 20.58 41.53 34.01
C PHE A 9 20.17 40.26 34.82
N ASP A 10 19.60 39.23 34.20
CA ASP A 10 20.20 38.12 33.43
C ASP A 10 20.77 36.98 34.29
N LEU A 11 20.33 35.75 34.01
CA LEU A 11 21.00 34.44 34.16
C LEU A 11 19.96 33.31 34.15
N ARG A 12 19.76 32.71 32.97
CA ARG A 12 19.72 31.25 32.73
C ARG A 12 19.57 30.98 31.23
N GLU A 13 20.64 31.20 30.49
CA GLU A 13 20.91 30.41 29.28
C GLU A 13 21.21 28.98 29.73
N GLY A 14 20.23 28.10 29.59
CA GLY A 14 20.48 26.69 29.33
C GLY A 14 20.45 26.53 27.81
N LEU A 15 21.54 26.02 27.24
CA LEU A 15 21.69 25.68 25.82
C LEU A 15 20.52 24.81 25.35
N MET A 16 19.47 25.41 24.80
CA MET A 16 18.56 24.78 23.83
C MET A 16 19.15 25.10 22.45
N GLY A 17 19.44 24.07 21.67
CA GLY A 17 19.85 24.25 20.28
C GLY A 17 18.67 24.80 19.48
N THR A 18 18.79 26.02 18.95
CA THR A 18 17.82 26.55 17.98
C THR A 18 18.36 26.29 16.57
N SER A 19 17.75 25.36 15.83
CA SER A 19 18.00 25.21 14.39
C SER A 19 17.05 26.14 13.62
N GLY A 20 17.56 27.30 13.20
CA GLY A 20 16.81 28.24 12.34
C GLY A 20 16.95 27.88 10.86
N TRP A 21 15.84 27.86 10.12
CA TRP A 21 15.82 27.58 8.68
C TRP A 21 15.06 28.70 7.93
N SER A 22 15.70 29.31 6.92
CA SER A 22 15.02 30.22 5.98
C SER A 22 14.65 29.47 4.71
N VAL A 23 13.35 29.37 4.41
CA VAL A 23 12.80 28.60 3.29
C VAL A 23 11.93 29.50 2.41
N GLU A 24 12.04 29.36 1.10
CA GLU A 24 11.36 30.19 0.10
C GLU A 24 10.49 29.36 -0.84
N LEU A 25 9.41 29.96 -1.36
CA LEU A 25 8.61 29.45 -2.47
C LEU A 25 8.85 30.29 -3.72
N ASP A 26 9.24 29.66 -4.82
CA ASP A 26 9.61 30.35 -6.06
C ASP A 26 9.00 29.65 -7.30
N ASP A 27 8.46 30.41 -8.26
CA ASP A 27 7.91 29.89 -9.51
C ASP A 27 9.05 29.56 -10.49
N ILE A 28 9.31 28.27 -10.75
CA ILE A 28 10.40 27.85 -11.64
C ILE A 28 9.86 27.40 -13.00
N ARG A 29 10.44 27.94 -14.07
CA ARG A 29 10.55 27.20 -15.34
C ARG A 29 11.52 26.06 -15.11
N LEU A 30 11.04 24.84 -14.89
CA LEU A 30 11.88 23.68 -14.62
C LEU A 30 12.94 23.54 -15.71
N GLN A 31 14.17 24.01 -15.47
CA GLN A 31 15.32 23.73 -16.32
C GLN A 31 15.80 22.34 -15.95
N ILE A 32 15.15 21.32 -16.52
CA ILE A 32 15.78 20.00 -16.58
C ILE A 32 16.95 20.11 -17.56
N PHE A 33 18.15 19.81 -17.06
CA PHE A 33 19.35 19.64 -17.84
C PHE A 33 19.12 18.65 -18.99
N PHE A 34 19.49 19.03 -20.20
CA PHE A 34 19.50 18.14 -21.35
C PHE A 34 20.61 17.10 -21.16
N VAL A 35 20.26 15.83 -20.94
CA VAL A 35 21.14 14.73 -21.31
C VAL A 35 20.61 14.12 -22.60
N SER A 36 21.17 14.59 -23.71
CA SER A 36 21.05 13.95 -25.01
C SER A 36 21.87 12.66 -25.03
N LYS A 37 21.31 11.60 -24.45
CA LYS A 37 21.51 10.21 -24.87
C LYS A 37 20.48 9.39 -24.13
N LEU A 38 19.34 9.08 -24.77
CA LEU A 38 18.60 7.88 -24.39
C LEU A 38 19.62 6.74 -24.49
N LEU A 39 20.11 6.27 -23.35
CA LEU A 39 20.93 5.07 -23.31
C LEU A 39 20.00 3.96 -23.76
N SER A 40 20.28 3.44 -24.95
CA SER A 40 19.44 2.52 -25.70
C SER A 40 18.88 1.40 -24.81
N LEU A 41 17.58 1.47 -24.52
CA LEU A 41 16.76 0.34 -24.10
C LEU A 41 15.70 0.07 -25.19
N PRO A 42 15.19 -1.17 -25.32
CA PRO A 42 14.48 -1.64 -26.53
C PRO A 42 13.11 -1.00 -26.78
N ASN A 43 12.63 -0.09 -25.93
CA ASN A 43 11.23 0.36 -25.93
C ASN A 43 11.08 1.89 -25.97
N THR A 44 11.61 2.50 -27.05
CA THR A 44 11.41 3.92 -27.39
C THR A 44 9.93 4.35 -27.43
N ARG A 45 9.01 3.39 -27.59
CA ARG A 45 7.56 3.62 -27.67
C ARG A 45 6.96 4.12 -26.35
N PHE A 46 7.31 3.54 -25.19
CA PHE A 46 6.68 3.93 -23.92
C PHE A 46 7.19 5.29 -23.43
N ALA A 47 8.51 5.51 -23.45
CA ALA A 47 9.08 6.79 -23.07
C ALA A 47 8.58 7.96 -23.94
N SER A 48 8.23 7.69 -25.21
CA SER A 48 7.70 8.72 -26.10
C SER A 48 6.34 9.28 -25.66
N VAL A 49 5.51 8.48 -24.97
CA VAL A 49 4.19 8.90 -24.47
C VAL A 49 4.34 10.04 -23.45
N TYR A 50 5.30 9.92 -22.54
CA TYR A 50 5.48 10.86 -21.43
C TYR A 50 6.47 11.99 -21.75
N ALA A 51 7.51 11.73 -22.57
CA ALA A 51 8.62 12.67 -22.71
C ALA A 51 8.59 13.52 -23.99
N THR A 52 7.76 13.18 -24.98
CA THR A 52 7.78 13.83 -26.30
C THR A 52 6.82 15.00 -26.34
N ARG A 53 7.33 16.17 -26.74
CA ARG A 53 6.52 17.36 -27.04
C ARG A 53 5.77 17.17 -28.37
N GLY A 54 4.50 17.54 -28.42
CA GLY A 54 3.65 17.40 -29.60
C GLY A 54 2.67 18.56 -29.82
N ALA A 55 1.77 18.41 -30.80
CA ALA A 55 0.67 19.36 -31.05
C ALA A 55 -0.17 19.56 -29.79
N ASN A 56 -0.64 18.44 -29.23
CA ASN A 56 -1.50 18.34 -28.06
C ASN A 56 -0.81 17.63 -26.88
N ARG A 57 0.52 17.72 -26.77
CA ARG A 57 1.32 17.07 -25.70
C ARG A 57 2.39 18.02 -25.17
N ILE A 58 2.45 18.18 -23.85
CA ILE A 58 3.41 19.07 -23.16
C ILE A 58 4.84 18.50 -23.27
N GLY A 59 4.99 17.20 -23.06
CA GLY A 59 6.27 16.50 -23.05
C GLY A 59 6.87 16.47 -21.65
N ARG A 60 8.19 16.61 -21.54
CA ARG A 60 8.94 16.43 -20.27
C ARG A 60 9.22 17.70 -19.45
N VAL A 61 8.73 18.87 -19.86
CA VAL A 61 9.07 20.15 -19.21
C VAL A 61 7.79 20.82 -18.75
N TYR A 62 7.69 21.04 -17.44
CA TYR A 62 6.54 21.64 -16.77
C TYR A 62 7.01 22.80 -15.89
N LYS A 63 6.19 23.83 -15.74
CA LYS A 63 6.33 24.87 -14.71
C LYS A 63 5.87 24.28 -13.37
N LYS A 64 6.66 24.51 -12.32
CA LYS A 64 6.44 24.00 -10.97
C LYS A 64 6.76 25.07 -9.93
N ALA A 65 6.11 24.99 -8.77
CA ALA A 65 6.51 25.72 -7.57
C ALA A 65 7.30 24.77 -6.67
N ILE A 66 8.43 25.21 -6.12
CA ILE A 66 9.26 24.38 -5.23
C ILE A 66 9.71 25.18 -4.00
N PHE A 67 10.03 24.45 -2.94
CA PHE A 67 10.75 25.01 -1.80
C PHE A 67 12.25 25.13 -2.07
N ARG A 68 12.83 26.28 -1.70
CA ARG A 68 14.27 26.56 -1.76
C ARG A 68 14.78 27.01 -0.39
N GLN A 69 16.06 26.80 -0.13
CA GLN A 69 16.67 27.17 1.15
C GLN A 69 17.58 28.39 0.99
N PHE A 70 17.58 29.29 1.96
CA PHE A 70 18.40 30.49 1.98
C PHE A 70 19.22 30.59 3.26
N THR A 71 20.29 31.38 3.18
CA THR A 71 21.21 31.60 4.30
C THR A 71 20.61 32.45 5.42
N ASP A 72 19.71 33.37 5.10
CA ASP A 72 19.08 34.31 6.03
C ASP A 72 17.69 34.79 5.56
N ASP A 73 17.09 35.70 6.31
CA ASP A 73 15.76 36.31 6.06
C ASP A 73 15.77 37.41 4.99
N THR A 74 16.92 37.68 4.36
CA THR A 74 17.01 38.58 3.21
C THR A 74 16.62 37.87 1.91
N TYR A 75 16.66 36.54 1.90
CA TYR A 75 16.36 35.69 0.73
C TYR A 75 17.26 36.02 -0.49
N SER A 76 18.50 36.45 -0.25
CA SER A 76 19.41 36.90 -1.32
C SER A 76 20.40 35.82 -1.79
N GLN A 77 20.77 34.89 -0.91
CA GLN A 77 21.73 33.82 -1.20
C GLN A 77 21.13 32.43 -0.91
N GLU A 78 20.86 31.69 -1.98
CA GLU A 78 20.35 30.31 -1.95
C GLU A 78 21.44 29.32 -1.47
N ILE A 79 21.03 28.36 -0.63
CA ILE A 79 21.82 27.20 -0.24
C ILE A 79 21.53 26.08 -1.25
N PRO A 80 22.53 25.63 -2.03
CA PRO A 80 22.31 24.60 -3.04
C PRO A 80 21.96 23.27 -2.38
N LYS A 81 20.83 22.69 -2.78
CA LYS A 81 20.43 21.35 -2.36
C LYS A 81 21.23 20.27 -3.11
N ALA A 82 21.31 19.08 -2.50
CA ALA A 82 21.94 17.95 -3.16
C ALA A 82 21.20 17.58 -4.46
N ALA A 83 21.94 17.27 -5.52
CA ALA A 83 21.37 17.06 -6.86
C ALA A 83 20.31 15.94 -6.89
N TRP A 84 20.46 14.92 -6.05
CA TRP A 84 19.53 13.80 -5.96
C TRP A 84 18.17 14.16 -5.34
N LEU A 85 18.01 15.32 -4.68
CA LEU A 85 16.71 15.76 -4.16
C LEU A 85 15.72 16.14 -5.28
N GLY A 86 16.21 16.40 -6.50
CA GLY A 86 15.35 16.77 -7.62
C GLY A 86 14.52 18.02 -7.32
N PHE A 87 13.19 17.94 -7.45
CA PHE A 87 12.35 19.09 -7.13
C PHE A 87 11.99 19.20 -5.64
N LEU A 88 12.25 18.17 -4.82
CA LEU A 88 11.92 18.20 -3.39
C LEU A 88 12.53 19.41 -2.69
N GLY A 89 11.83 19.92 -1.69
CA GLY A 89 12.33 20.95 -0.80
C GLY A 89 13.60 20.54 -0.04
N PRO A 90 14.27 21.49 0.64
CA PRO A 90 15.40 21.18 1.50
C PRO A 90 15.05 20.16 2.59
N VAL A 91 16.03 19.36 3.01
CA VAL A 91 15.87 18.44 4.13
C VAL A 91 15.86 19.25 5.41
N LEU A 92 14.72 19.29 6.09
CA LEU A 92 14.63 19.83 7.45
C LEU A 92 14.98 18.70 8.43
N LYS A 93 15.81 18.99 9.44
CA LYS A 93 16.24 18.01 10.44
C LYS A 93 16.24 18.66 11.82
N ALA A 94 15.76 17.91 12.81
CA ALA A 94 15.79 18.32 14.21
C ALA A 94 15.89 17.10 15.15
N GLU A 95 16.49 17.29 16.32
CA GLU A 95 16.52 16.30 17.39
C GLU A 95 15.39 16.51 18.40
N GLU A 96 15.16 15.51 19.25
CA GLU A 96 14.33 15.63 20.45
C GLU A 96 14.74 16.86 21.28
N GLU A 97 13.75 17.69 21.65
CA GLU A 97 13.86 18.98 22.36
C GLU A 97 14.32 20.17 21.50
N ASP A 98 14.63 20.00 20.22
CA ASP A 98 14.86 21.12 19.32
C ASP A 98 13.55 21.85 18.96
N VAL A 99 13.69 23.08 18.48
CA VAL A 99 12.59 23.85 17.89
C VAL A 99 12.97 24.21 16.46
N ILE A 100 12.14 23.80 15.51
CA ILE A 100 12.29 24.18 14.11
C ILE A 100 11.56 25.50 13.91
N ILE A 101 12.31 26.53 13.50
CA ILE A 101 11.74 27.82 13.10
C ILE A 101 11.91 27.95 11.59
N VAL A 102 10.79 28.00 10.86
CA VAL A 102 10.77 28.14 9.40
C VAL A 102 10.30 29.54 9.03
N HIS A 103 11.21 30.34 8.51
CA HIS A 103 10.88 31.64 7.90
C HIS A 103 10.50 31.41 6.44
N LEU A 104 9.21 31.54 6.13
CA LEU A 104 8.67 31.40 4.79
C LEU A 104 8.52 32.77 4.12
N LYS A 105 8.92 32.86 2.85
CA LYS A 105 8.49 33.92 1.95
C LYS A 105 7.96 33.35 0.64
N ASN A 106 6.83 33.88 0.19
CA ASN A 106 6.16 33.43 -1.02
C ASN A 106 6.48 34.36 -2.20
N PHE A 107 7.27 33.90 -3.17
CA PHE A 107 7.53 34.60 -4.43
C PHE A 107 6.75 34.01 -5.62
N ALA A 108 6.00 32.92 -5.39
CA ALA A 108 5.14 32.33 -6.39
C ALA A 108 3.96 33.25 -6.75
N SER A 109 3.31 32.95 -7.87
CA SER A 109 2.18 33.72 -8.39
C SER A 109 0.85 33.51 -7.66
N ARG A 110 0.81 32.61 -6.67
CA ARG A 110 -0.41 32.23 -5.94
C ARG A 110 -0.14 31.98 -4.44
N PRO A 111 -1.16 32.03 -3.57
CA PRO A 111 -0.99 31.74 -2.16
C PRO A 111 -0.60 30.26 -1.94
N TYR A 112 0.21 30.02 -0.93
CA TYR A 112 0.70 28.71 -0.51
C TYR A 112 0.99 28.71 1.00
N SER A 113 1.18 27.54 1.60
CA SER A 113 1.49 27.41 3.03
C SER A 113 2.62 26.41 3.26
N VAL A 114 2.95 26.15 4.54
CA VAL A 114 3.83 25.06 4.95
C VAL A 114 3.22 24.33 6.15
N HIS A 115 2.89 23.06 5.94
CA HIS A 115 2.35 22.14 6.93
C HIS A 115 3.34 21.01 7.21
N PRO A 116 3.76 20.79 8.46
CA PRO A 116 4.67 19.71 8.81
C PRO A 116 3.95 18.44 9.26
N HIS A 117 4.60 17.30 9.08
CA HIS A 117 4.21 16.02 9.69
C HIS A 117 5.19 15.65 10.80
N GLY A 118 4.75 14.84 11.77
CA GLY A 118 5.65 14.23 12.75
C GLY A 118 6.21 15.17 13.84
N VAL A 119 5.70 16.40 13.93
CA VAL A 119 6.11 17.38 14.96
C VAL A 119 4.89 18.05 15.57
N PHE A 120 5.07 18.64 16.75
CA PHE A 120 4.05 19.43 17.41
C PHE A 120 4.01 20.84 16.82
N TYR A 121 2.83 21.44 16.76
CA TYR A 121 2.63 22.85 16.45
C TYR A 121 1.36 23.37 17.14
N ASP A 122 1.36 24.67 17.43
CA ASP A 122 0.15 25.39 17.78
C ASP A 122 -0.63 25.78 16.51
N LYS A 123 -1.90 26.19 16.68
CA LYS A 123 -2.80 26.51 15.57
C LYS A 123 -2.40 27.73 14.73
N ASP A 124 -1.42 28.52 15.16
CA ASP A 124 -0.78 29.59 14.38
C ASP A 124 0.53 29.12 13.72
N SER A 125 0.76 27.82 13.61
CA SER A 125 1.93 27.24 12.94
C SER A 125 1.60 25.91 12.26
N GLU A 126 0.33 25.68 11.95
CA GLU A 126 -0.14 24.46 11.28
C GLU A 126 -0.03 24.56 9.76
N GLY A 127 -0.33 25.73 9.20
CA GLY A 127 -0.27 25.98 7.77
C GLY A 127 -1.28 25.21 6.93
N ALA A 128 -2.48 24.95 7.45
CA ALA A 128 -3.54 24.22 6.75
C ALA A 128 -4.90 24.91 6.85
N LEU A 129 -5.48 25.22 5.69
CA LEU A 129 -6.75 25.96 5.61
C LEU A 129 -7.97 25.03 5.68
N TYR A 130 -8.67 25.00 6.82
CA TYR A 130 -9.95 24.29 6.98
C TYR A 130 -10.85 24.91 8.08
N PRO A 131 -12.15 24.52 8.15
CA PRO A 131 -13.07 24.97 9.20
C PRO A 131 -12.74 24.36 10.57
N ASP A 132 -11.86 25.02 11.31
CA ASP A 132 -11.31 24.59 12.61
C ASP A 132 -11.80 25.44 13.81
N GLY A 133 -12.67 26.43 13.55
CA GLY A 133 -13.17 27.36 14.55
C GLY A 133 -12.18 28.45 15.01
N THR A 134 -11.00 28.55 14.38
CA THR A 134 -10.00 29.58 14.73
C THR A 134 -10.23 30.89 13.95
N GLY A 135 -9.61 31.98 14.42
CA GLY A 135 -9.69 33.29 13.78
C GLY A 135 -8.56 34.23 14.19
N GLY A 136 -8.40 35.34 13.47
CA GLY A 136 -7.33 36.31 13.72
C GLY A 136 -5.96 35.74 13.37
N LYS A 137 -5.00 35.81 14.31
CA LYS A 137 -3.60 35.41 14.07
C LYS A 137 -3.41 33.92 13.75
N SER A 138 -4.24 33.06 14.33
CA SER A 138 -4.22 31.60 14.09
C SER A 138 -4.82 31.18 12.74
N LYS A 139 -4.97 32.14 11.82
CA LYS A 139 -5.38 31.93 10.42
C LYS A 139 -4.39 32.58 9.44
N GLU A 140 -3.37 33.28 9.95
CA GLU A 140 -2.34 33.92 9.12
C GLU A 140 -1.32 32.89 8.60
N ASP A 141 -1.19 31.73 9.25
CA ASP A 141 -0.34 30.62 8.84
C ASP A 141 -0.94 29.76 7.72
N ASP A 142 -2.28 29.65 7.70
CA ASP A 142 -3.07 28.82 6.76
C ASP A 142 -2.75 29.10 5.28
N PHE A 143 -2.42 30.34 4.94
CA PHE A 143 -1.97 30.71 3.61
C PHE A 143 -1.13 31.99 3.61
N VAL A 144 -0.01 31.96 2.88
CA VAL A 144 0.87 33.09 2.64
C VAL A 144 0.67 33.57 1.21
N VAL A 145 0.15 34.79 1.06
CA VAL A 145 -0.11 35.40 -0.26
C VAL A 145 1.19 35.70 -1.02
N PRO A 146 1.15 35.87 -2.35
CA PRO A 146 2.30 36.31 -3.14
C PRO A 146 2.96 37.58 -2.59
N GLY A 147 4.27 37.57 -2.44
CA GLY A 147 5.09 38.61 -1.81
C GLY A 147 5.05 38.63 -0.27
N GLY A 148 4.15 37.86 0.35
CA GLY A 148 4.00 37.75 1.80
C GLY A 148 5.08 36.90 2.45
N ASN A 149 5.18 37.01 3.77
CA ASN A 149 6.05 36.19 4.60
C ASN A 149 5.31 35.68 5.85
N TYR A 150 5.77 34.57 6.40
CA TYR A 150 5.27 34.00 7.64
C TYR A 150 6.39 33.25 8.37
N THR A 151 6.27 33.05 9.68
CA THR A 151 7.21 32.26 10.46
C THR A 151 6.48 31.16 11.20
N TYR A 152 6.80 29.91 10.88
CA TYR A 152 6.24 28.73 11.52
C TYR A 152 7.18 28.25 12.64
N THR A 153 6.61 27.83 13.78
CA THR A 153 7.37 27.30 14.91
C THR A 153 6.91 25.90 15.26
N TRP A 154 7.82 24.92 15.15
CA TRP A 154 7.52 23.51 15.40
C TRP A 154 8.46 22.93 16.46
N PRO A 155 8.01 22.84 17.72
CA PRO A 155 8.73 22.15 18.77
C PRO A 155 8.77 20.64 18.55
N VAL A 156 9.96 20.04 18.62
CA VAL A 156 10.13 18.59 18.62
C VAL A 156 10.00 18.08 20.06
N ARG A 157 8.75 17.93 20.50
CA ARG A 157 8.46 17.35 21.82
C ARG A 157 8.84 15.88 21.85
N LYS A 158 9.23 15.40 23.03
CA LYS A 158 9.61 13.99 23.27
C LYS A 158 8.60 12.98 22.76
N ASP A 159 7.30 13.27 22.90
CA ASP A 159 6.22 12.37 22.46
C ASP A 159 6.12 12.23 20.93
N TYR A 160 6.79 13.11 20.18
CA TYR A 160 6.87 13.13 18.71
C TYR A 160 8.23 12.63 18.19
N SER A 161 9.16 12.35 19.11
CA SER A 161 10.50 11.86 18.78
C SER A 161 10.52 10.33 18.62
N PRO A 162 11.51 9.77 17.91
CA PRO A 162 11.60 8.33 17.69
C PRO A 162 11.67 7.57 19.01
N THR A 163 10.94 6.46 19.12
CA THR A 163 11.00 5.61 20.32
C THR A 163 12.32 4.84 20.38
N LEU A 164 12.58 4.17 21.51
CA LEU A 164 13.80 3.35 21.66
C LEU A 164 13.97 2.30 20.55
N ALA A 165 12.87 1.79 20.02
CA ALA A 165 12.86 0.72 19.03
C ALA A 165 12.69 1.21 17.59
N ASP A 166 12.49 2.52 17.39
CA ASP A 166 12.61 3.15 16.08
C ASP A 166 14.09 3.37 15.72
N SER A 167 14.37 3.59 14.43
CA SER A 167 15.67 4.06 13.96
C SER A 167 16.05 5.40 14.62
N ASN A 168 17.33 5.78 14.52
CA ASN A 168 17.82 7.03 15.14
C ASN A 168 17.08 8.27 14.63
N CYS A 169 16.68 8.27 13.35
CA CYS A 169 15.87 9.32 12.75
C CYS A 169 14.65 8.70 12.07
N LEU A 170 13.49 9.36 12.19
CA LEU A 170 12.27 9.03 11.47
C LEU A 170 12.09 9.96 10.28
N THR A 171 11.59 9.39 9.19
CA THR A 171 11.18 10.13 7.99
C THR A 171 9.78 10.71 8.19
N TRP A 172 9.64 12.00 7.93
CA TRP A 172 8.38 12.74 7.79
C TRP A 172 8.47 13.66 6.57
N ILE A 173 7.44 14.46 6.34
CA ILE A 173 7.40 15.45 5.25
C ILE A 173 6.89 16.79 5.75
N TYR A 174 7.07 17.81 4.92
CA TYR A 174 6.31 19.05 4.97
C TYR A 174 5.84 19.41 3.56
N HIS A 175 4.70 20.07 3.44
CA HIS A 175 4.12 20.44 2.15
C HIS A 175 3.18 21.66 2.28
N SER A 176 2.78 22.26 1.17
CA SER A 176 1.69 23.26 1.19
C SER A 176 0.33 22.56 1.34
N HIS A 177 -0.60 23.18 2.05
CA HIS A 177 -1.86 22.58 2.50
C HIS A 177 -3.06 23.52 2.34
N ILE A 178 -3.13 24.25 1.22
CA ILE A 178 -4.32 25.02 0.85
C ILE A 178 -5.26 24.13 0.04
N ASP A 179 -4.75 23.54 -1.03
CA ASP A 179 -5.38 22.47 -1.80
C ASP A 179 -4.29 21.41 -1.98
N THR A 180 -4.21 20.51 -1.01
CA THR A 180 -3.06 19.62 -0.84
C THR A 180 -2.73 18.82 -2.10
N PRO A 181 -3.69 18.17 -2.80
CA PRO A 181 -3.38 17.46 -4.04
C PRO A 181 -2.77 18.37 -5.11
N ARG A 182 -3.36 19.55 -5.35
CA ARG A 182 -2.86 20.48 -6.38
C ARG A 182 -1.53 21.12 -6.01
N ASP A 183 -1.35 21.48 -4.74
CA ASP A 183 -0.14 22.09 -4.22
C ASP A 183 1.06 21.11 -4.31
N ILE A 184 0.85 19.85 -3.93
CA ILE A 184 1.86 18.79 -4.04
C ILE A 184 2.15 18.46 -5.51
N ALA A 185 1.11 18.30 -6.35
CA ALA A 185 1.28 18.08 -7.79
C ALA A 185 2.08 19.21 -8.46
N SER A 186 1.89 20.45 -7.98
CA SER A 186 2.65 21.62 -8.42
C SER A 186 4.12 21.61 -8.00
N GLY A 187 4.50 20.79 -7.00
CA GLY A 187 5.88 20.54 -6.58
C GLY A 187 6.21 20.88 -5.13
N LEU A 188 5.23 21.31 -4.31
CA LEU A 188 5.46 21.82 -2.96
C LEU A 188 5.47 20.74 -1.89
N ILE A 189 6.58 20.01 -1.83
CA ILE A 189 6.82 18.95 -0.84
C ILE A 189 8.32 18.84 -0.52
N GLY A 190 8.65 18.56 0.73
CA GLY A 190 10.02 18.29 1.16
C GLY A 190 10.09 17.32 2.34
N PRO A 191 11.25 16.69 2.57
CA PRO A 191 11.44 15.76 3.67
C PRO A 191 11.75 16.48 4.99
N LEU A 192 11.17 15.98 6.08
CA LEU A 192 11.43 16.41 7.46
C LEU A 192 11.93 15.21 8.27
N LEU A 193 13.07 15.34 8.94
CA LEU A 193 13.68 14.27 9.72
C LEU A 193 13.66 14.63 11.20
N VAL A 194 13.07 13.75 12.01
CA VAL A 194 13.03 13.92 13.48
C VAL A 194 13.90 12.82 14.10
N CYS A 195 14.92 13.22 14.86
CA CYS A 195 15.96 12.33 15.36
C CYS A 195 15.96 12.23 16.89
N LYS A 196 16.51 11.14 17.41
CA LYS A 196 16.80 10.99 18.84
C LYS A 196 17.88 11.99 19.25
N LYS A 197 17.84 12.41 20.52
CA LYS A 197 18.84 13.33 21.08
C LYS A 197 20.28 12.77 20.97
N GLY A 198 21.21 13.58 20.48
CA GLY A 198 22.63 13.25 20.38
C GLY A 198 22.93 12.19 19.31
N THR A 199 22.06 12.03 18.32
CA THR A 199 22.27 11.13 17.18
C THR A 199 22.65 11.89 15.91
N ASP A 200 23.08 13.15 16.04
CA ASP A 200 23.52 13.96 14.93
C ASP A 200 24.72 13.35 14.20
N GLU A 201 24.42 12.53 13.19
CA GLU A 201 25.36 11.99 12.21
C GLU A 201 25.82 13.07 11.20
N THR A 202 25.96 14.34 11.61
CA THR A 202 26.61 15.40 10.81
C THR A 202 28.13 15.32 10.90
N HIS A 203 28.68 14.10 10.89
CA HIS A 203 29.99 13.89 10.30
C HIS A 203 29.78 13.44 8.86
N LEU A 204 29.79 14.42 7.95
CA LEU A 204 30.43 14.21 6.64
C LEU A 204 31.82 13.69 6.96
N ASP A 205 31.97 12.37 7.01
CA ASP A 205 33.28 11.74 7.05
C ASP A 205 34.06 12.33 5.85
N GLY A 206 35.34 12.67 6.03
CA GLY A 206 36.14 13.46 5.07
C GLY A 206 36.37 12.82 3.69
N THR A 207 35.51 11.90 3.28
CA THR A 207 35.46 11.14 2.03
C THR A 207 34.47 11.71 1.01
N GLY A 208 33.54 12.60 1.40
CA GLY A 208 32.63 13.29 0.47
C GLY A 208 31.42 12.46 -0.01
N ALA A 209 31.19 11.26 0.51
CA ALA A 209 29.99 10.45 0.23
C ALA A 209 28.88 10.74 1.26
N ALA A 210 27.62 10.74 0.80
CA ALA A 210 26.46 10.90 1.69
C ALA A 210 26.20 9.61 2.47
N ASN A 211 25.81 9.71 3.75
CA ASN A 211 25.41 8.56 4.58
C ASN A 211 23.88 8.37 4.64
N ALA A 212 23.12 9.27 4.00
CA ALA A 212 21.67 9.20 3.95
C ALA A 212 21.11 9.78 2.64
N PHE A 213 19.98 9.23 2.19
CA PHE A 213 19.24 9.70 1.01
C PHE A 213 17.75 9.78 1.31
N ALA A 214 17.07 10.80 0.76
CA ALA A 214 15.62 10.91 0.80
C ALA A 214 15.03 10.72 -0.61
N LEU A 215 14.14 9.74 -0.77
CA LEU A 215 13.49 9.40 -2.03
C LEU A 215 11.97 9.40 -1.89
N MET A 216 11.33 10.20 -2.74
CA MET A 216 9.90 10.20 -2.98
C MET A 216 9.58 9.35 -4.20
N PHE A 217 8.71 8.36 -4.02
CA PHE A 217 8.08 7.61 -5.12
C PHE A 217 6.70 8.21 -5.36
N SER A 218 6.47 8.72 -6.57
CA SER A 218 5.22 9.42 -6.89
C SER A 218 4.95 9.42 -8.39
N ILE A 219 3.69 9.22 -8.75
CA ILE A 219 3.13 9.60 -10.04
C ILE A 219 2.79 11.08 -9.93
N VAL A 220 3.70 11.92 -10.39
CA VAL A 220 3.49 13.38 -10.38
C VAL A 220 2.49 13.70 -11.49
N ASP A 221 1.22 13.82 -11.11
CA ASP A 221 0.12 14.10 -12.02
C ASP A 221 0.02 15.62 -12.28
N GLU A 222 0.58 16.05 -13.41
CA GLU A 222 0.56 17.47 -13.81
C GLU A 222 -0.84 17.95 -14.25
N ASN A 223 -1.82 17.06 -14.39
CA ASN A 223 -3.22 17.46 -14.62
C ASN A 223 -3.82 18.15 -13.39
N PHE A 224 -3.33 17.83 -12.18
CA PHE A 224 -3.71 18.51 -10.94
C PHE A 224 -2.87 19.76 -10.63
N SER A 225 -1.76 19.97 -11.35
CA SER A 225 -0.89 21.12 -11.15
C SER A 225 -1.64 22.43 -11.38
N TRP A 226 -1.42 23.42 -10.50
CA TRP A 226 -1.94 24.78 -10.67
C TRP A 226 -1.48 25.41 -11.99
N TYR A 227 -0.38 24.92 -12.56
CA TYR A 227 0.26 25.45 -13.75
C TYR A 227 -0.12 24.71 -15.05
N LEU A 228 -1.11 23.81 -15.04
CA LEU A 228 -1.49 23.04 -16.23
C LEU A 228 -1.77 23.94 -17.45
N ASP A 229 -2.59 24.98 -17.29
CA ASP A 229 -2.92 25.89 -18.40
C ASP A 229 -1.73 26.71 -18.90
N GLU A 230 -0.85 27.14 -17.99
CA GLU A 230 0.40 27.80 -18.37
C GLU A 230 1.31 26.83 -19.14
N ASN A 231 1.35 25.57 -18.72
CA ASN A 231 2.15 24.52 -19.35
C ASN A 231 1.62 24.19 -20.76
N ILE A 232 0.30 24.05 -20.93
CA ILE A 232 -0.33 23.86 -22.24
C ILE A 232 0.05 25.01 -23.18
N ASN A 233 -0.15 26.26 -22.75
CA ASN A 233 0.12 27.43 -23.57
C ASN A 233 1.60 27.63 -23.91
N THR A 234 2.50 27.19 -23.03
CA THR A 234 3.95 27.35 -23.21
C THR A 234 4.57 26.23 -24.04
N PHE A 235 4.12 24.99 -23.84
CA PHE A 235 4.81 23.80 -24.31
C PHE A 235 4.04 23.01 -25.37
N CYS A 236 2.72 23.06 -25.48
CA CYS A 236 2.04 22.44 -26.62
C CYS A 236 2.35 23.24 -27.92
N LEU A 237 2.50 22.55 -29.06
CA LEU A 237 2.70 23.25 -30.34
C LEU A 237 1.40 23.86 -30.87
N GLU A 238 0.26 23.27 -30.50
CA GLU A 238 -1.09 23.74 -30.85
C GLU A 238 -1.99 23.72 -29.59
N PRO A 239 -1.83 24.67 -28.65
CA PRO A 239 -2.57 24.67 -27.38
C PRO A 239 -4.10 24.58 -27.53
N ALA A 240 -4.65 25.15 -28.61
CA ALA A 240 -6.08 25.16 -28.88
C ALA A 240 -6.66 23.79 -29.30
N SER A 241 -5.82 22.80 -29.64
CA SER A 241 -6.27 21.44 -29.98
C SER A 241 -6.25 20.48 -28.79
N VAL A 242 -5.86 20.96 -27.61
CA VAL A 242 -5.82 20.15 -26.39
C VAL A 242 -7.22 19.95 -25.85
N ASP A 243 -7.66 18.70 -25.82
CA ASP A 243 -8.75 18.24 -24.98
C ASP A 243 -8.15 17.74 -23.66
N LYS A 244 -8.56 18.35 -22.54
CA LYS A 244 -8.04 17.98 -21.21
C LYS A 244 -8.63 16.66 -20.71
N GLU A 245 -9.75 16.23 -21.27
CA GLU A 245 -10.42 14.97 -20.92
C GLU A 245 -9.94 13.80 -21.81
N ASP A 246 -9.07 14.07 -22.81
CA ASP A 246 -8.44 13.01 -23.62
C ASP A 246 -7.58 12.12 -22.71
N GLU A 247 -7.94 10.84 -22.60
CA GLU A 247 -7.20 9.83 -21.83
C GLU A 247 -5.71 9.80 -22.20
N GLY A 248 -5.40 10.00 -23.48
CA GLY A 248 -4.02 10.05 -23.96
C GLY A 248 -3.26 11.30 -23.48
N PHE A 249 -3.94 12.44 -23.27
CA PHE A 249 -3.36 13.66 -22.72
C PHE A 249 -3.16 13.51 -21.22
N LEU A 250 -4.19 13.07 -20.49
CA LEU A 250 -4.14 12.79 -19.05
C LEU A 250 -2.97 11.86 -18.72
N THR A 251 -2.90 10.72 -19.42
CA THR A 251 -1.82 9.72 -19.24
C THR A 251 -0.45 10.33 -19.52
N SER A 252 -0.29 11.14 -20.57
CA SER A 252 1.01 11.73 -20.91
C SER A 252 1.57 12.69 -19.84
N ASN A 253 0.70 13.22 -18.99
CA ASN A 253 1.03 14.16 -17.93
C ASN A 253 1.22 13.48 -16.55
N ARG A 254 1.06 12.15 -16.47
CA ARG A 254 1.31 11.34 -15.27
C ARG A 254 2.76 10.85 -15.24
N MET A 255 3.60 11.57 -14.50
CA MET A 255 5.05 11.35 -14.51
C MET A 255 5.45 10.36 -13.39
N HIS A 256 5.70 9.11 -13.76
CA HIS A 256 6.06 8.02 -12.85
C HIS A 256 7.51 8.16 -12.35
N ALA A 257 7.71 8.96 -11.30
CA ALA A 257 9.01 9.52 -10.97
C ALA A 257 9.56 9.12 -9.59
N ILE A 258 10.89 9.17 -9.49
CA ILE A 258 11.61 9.20 -8.21
C ILE A 258 12.22 10.60 -8.07
N ASN A 259 11.82 11.35 -7.05
CA ASN A 259 12.19 12.76 -6.84
C ASN A 259 11.94 13.68 -8.06
N GLY A 260 10.99 13.31 -8.93
CA GLY A 260 10.69 14.03 -10.17
C GLY A 260 11.50 13.62 -11.40
N TYR A 261 12.29 12.55 -11.32
CA TYR A 261 13.00 11.99 -12.47
C TYR A 261 12.39 10.65 -12.90
N ILE A 262 12.27 10.49 -14.22
CA ILE A 262 11.78 9.28 -14.90
C ILE A 262 12.91 8.63 -15.70
N TYR A 263 12.77 7.35 -16.05
CA TYR A 263 13.65 6.54 -16.89
C TYR A 263 15.13 6.59 -16.47
N GLY A 264 15.42 6.47 -15.18
CA GLY A 264 16.81 6.40 -14.68
C GLY A 264 17.58 7.72 -14.71
N ASN A 265 16.89 8.86 -14.90
CA ASN A 265 17.54 10.19 -14.99
C ASN A 265 17.83 10.85 -13.64
N LEU A 266 17.45 10.22 -12.52
CA LEU A 266 17.84 10.70 -11.18
C LEU A 266 19.38 10.79 -11.12
N PRO A 267 19.97 11.93 -10.70
CA PRO A 267 21.41 12.02 -10.51
C PRO A 267 21.92 10.88 -9.62
N VAL A 268 23.04 10.28 -10.05
CA VAL A 268 23.54 9.03 -9.46
C VAL A 268 23.77 9.19 -7.96
N LEU A 269 23.22 8.25 -7.19
CA LEU A 269 23.38 8.18 -5.74
C LEU A 269 24.69 7.47 -5.41
N GLU A 270 25.73 8.21 -5.03
CA GLU A 270 27.05 7.64 -4.73
C GLU A 270 27.17 7.29 -3.25
N MET A 271 27.57 6.04 -2.96
CA MET A 271 27.75 5.54 -1.59
C MET A 271 28.94 4.62 -1.46
N CYS A 272 29.40 4.45 -0.22
CA CYS A 272 30.55 3.63 0.12
C CYS A 272 30.14 2.21 0.53
N ALA A 273 30.82 1.21 -0.03
CA ALA A 273 30.71 -0.18 0.39
C ALA A 273 31.07 -0.30 1.88
N ASP A 274 30.36 -1.20 2.57
CA ASP A 274 30.48 -1.49 4.00
C ASP A 274 30.22 -0.30 4.94
N THR A 275 29.59 0.78 4.44
CA THR A 275 29.14 1.92 5.24
C THR A 275 27.65 1.78 5.55
N SER A 276 27.21 2.16 6.76
CA SER A 276 25.78 2.17 7.08
C SER A 276 25.09 3.34 6.37
N MET A 277 24.00 3.05 5.68
CA MET A 277 23.25 4.02 4.87
C MET A 277 21.80 4.09 5.35
N SER A 278 21.30 5.30 5.57
CA SER A 278 19.90 5.56 5.91
C SER A 278 19.11 5.98 4.68
N TRP A 279 18.07 5.22 4.35
CA TRP A 279 17.13 5.50 3.26
C TRP A 279 15.83 6.03 3.83
N HIS A 280 15.56 7.32 3.60
CA HIS A 280 14.33 8.00 3.97
C HIS A 280 13.35 7.94 2.78
N LEU A 281 12.47 6.96 2.79
CA LEU A 281 11.56 6.69 1.68
C LEU A 281 10.15 7.14 2.01
N PHE A 282 9.48 7.76 1.04
CA PHE A 282 8.08 8.09 1.16
C PHE A 282 7.33 8.00 -0.17
N GLY A 283 6.06 7.59 -0.10
CA GLY A 283 5.13 7.58 -1.23
C GLY A 283 4.22 8.81 -1.21
N MET A 284 3.83 9.33 -2.37
CA MET A 284 2.90 10.46 -2.48
C MET A 284 2.12 10.41 -3.78
N GLY A 285 0.83 10.78 -3.75
CA GLY A 285 -0.02 10.87 -4.94
C GLY A 285 -1.45 10.39 -4.65
N SER A 286 -2.05 9.59 -5.54
CA SER A 286 -3.46 9.16 -5.47
C SER A 286 -3.62 7.64 -5.31
N GLU A 287 -4.80 7.08 -5.56
CA GLU A 287 -5.10 5.64 -5.49
C GLU A 287 -4.22 4.75 -6.38
N ILE A 288 -3.64 5.32 -7.45
CA ILE A 288 -2.69 4.60 -8.32
C ILE A 288 -1.25 4.61 -7.77
N ASP A 289 -0.96 5.34 -6.69
CA ASP A 289 0.39 5.44 -6.09
C ASP A 289 0.72 4.30 -5.13
N ILE A 290 0.52 3.06 -5.59
CA ILE A 290 0.98 1.84 -4.92
C ILE A 290 2.37 1.51 -5.42
N HIS A 291 3.41 1.78 -4.64
CA HIS A 291 4.80 1.57 -5.06
C HIS A 291 5.45 0.40 -4.35
N ALA A 292 6.24 -0.37 -5.10
CA ALA A 292 7.05 -1.47 -4.59
C ALA A 292 8.53 -1.19 -4.87
N ALA A 293 9.16 -0.38 -4.01
CA ALA A 293 10.54 0.06 -4.17
C ALA A 293 11.53 -1.10 -3.94
N TYR A 294 12.21 -1.54 -5.00
CA TYR A 294 13.16 -2.66 -4.98
C TYR A 294 14.60 -2.18 -5.26
N PHE A 295 15.53 -2.57 -4.38
CA PHE A 295 16.96 -2.25 -4.48
C PHE A 295 17.74 -3.46 -4.97
N TYR A 296 18.24 -3.42 -6.21
CA TYR A 296 18.85 -4.60 -6.83
C TYR A 296 20.14 -5.01 -6.11
N GLY A 297 20.27 -6.31 -5.82
CA GLY A 297 21.50 -6.91 -5.28
C GLY A 297 21.78 -6.60 -3.81
N HIS A 298 20.91 -5.86 -3.14
CA HIS A 298 21.03 -5.49 -1.72
C HIS A 298 19.72 -5.76 -0.98
N THR A 299 19.86 -5.87 0.34
CA THR A 299 18.73 -5.97 1.28
C THR A 299 18.93 -4.89 2.33
N PHE A 300 17.85 -4.48 2.98
CA PHE A 300 17.87 -3.50 4.06
C PHE A 300 17.13 -4.05 5.27
N THR A 301 17.24 -3.35 6.38
CA THR A 301 16.42 -3.56 7.57
C THR A 301 15.43 -2.41 7.68
N ASN A 302 14.17 -2.74 7.88
CA ASN A 302 13.11 -1.80 8.21
C ASN A 302 12.47 -2.31 9.49
N ARG A 303 12.53 -1.53 10.58
CA ARG A 303 11.96 -1.93 11.89
C ARG A 303 12.55 -3.26 12.40
N ASP A 304 13.87 -3.40 12.33
CA ASP A 304 14.62 -4.63 12.59
C ASP A 304 14.23 -5.85 11.74
N GLN A 305 13.32 -5.74 10.77
CA GLN A 305 12.94 -6.84 9.89
C GLN A 305 13.71 -6.75 8.57
N ARG A 306 14.18 -7.89 8.07
CA ARG A 306 14.91 -7.96 6.81
C ARG A 306 13.93 -7.91 5.63
N ALA A 307 14.20 -7.01 4.69
CA ALA A 307 13.45 -6.91 3.45
C ALA A 307 14.34 -6.46 2.29
N ASP A 308 13.84 -6.60 1.06
CA ASP A 308 14.46 -6.08 -0.16
C ASP A 308 13.51 -5.24 -1.01
N VAL A 309 12.20 -5.33 -0.76
CA VAL A 309 11.15 -4.49 -1.34
C VAL A 309 10.42 -3.72 -0.24
N ILE A 310 10.13 -2.44 -0.48
CA ILE A 310 9.31 -1.60 0.42
C ILE A 310 8.02 -1.20 -0.30
N GLY A 311 6.87 -1.51 0.29
CA GLY A 311 5.58 -0.94 -0.10
C GLY A 311 5.49 0.52 0.35
N LEU A 312 5.25 1.44 -0.59
CA LEU A 312 5.02 2.86 -0.32
C LEU A 312 3.69 3.27 -0.96
N PHE A 313 2.81 3.85 -0.16
CA PHE A 313 1.49 4.36 -0.56
C PHE A 313 1.45 5.89 -0.31
N PRO A 314 0.42 6.63 -0.74
CA PRO A 314 0.33 8.06 -0.48
C PRO A 314 0.55 8.40 1.00
N ALA A 315 1.49 9.30 1.31
CA ALA A 315 1.88 9.68 2.67
C ALA A 315 2.39 8.52 3.58
N THR A 316 2.94 7.46 2.99
CA THR A 316 3.68 6.42 3.73
C THR A 316 5.10 6.90 4.04
N PHE A 317 5.55 6.81 5.29
CA PHE A 317 6.90 7.24 5.69
C PHE A 317 7.74 6.11 6.29
N ILE A 318 8.86 5.79 5.63
CA ILE A 318 9.73 4.68 5.99
C ILE A 318 11.18 5.16 6.10
N THR A 319 11.87 4.59 7.09
CA THR A 319 13.31 4.71 7.25
C THR A 319 13.86 3.29 7.20
N ALA A 320 14.75 3.05 6.25
CA ALA A 320 15.38 1.75 6.05
C ALA A 320 16.90 1.88 6.13
N GLU A 321 17.54 0.90 6.76
CA GLU A 321 18.99 0.88 6.95
C GLU A 321 19.62 -0.17 6.05
N MET A 322 20.65 0.22 5.31
CA MET A 322 21.33 -0.64 4.35
C MET A 322 22.84 -0.59 4.57
N THR A 323 23.50 -1.74 4.47
CA THR A 323 24.96 -1.80 4.34
C THR A 323 25.30 -2.37 2.96
N PRO A 324 25.57 -1.52 1.95
CA PRO A 324 25.87 -1.99 0.61
C PRO A 324 27.24 -2.68 0.60
N ARG A 325 27.36 -3.84 -0.04
CA ARG A 325 28.61 -4.62 -0.03
C ARG A 325 29.21 -4.87 -1.39
N ASN A 326 28.37 -4.89 -2.43
CA ASN A 326 28.82 -5.26 -3.77
C ASN A 326 29.13 -3.99 -4.57
N PRO A 327 30.41 -3.69 -4.85
CA PRO A 327 30.75 -2.53 -5.64
C PRO A 327 30.19 -2.67 -7.07
N GLY A 328 29.69 -1.56 -7.60
CA GLY A 328 29.05 -1.52 -8.89
C GLY A 328 27.89 -0.54 -8.93
N ARG A 329 27.36 -0.34 -10.14
CA ARG A 329 26.19 0.50 -10.40
C ARG A 329 24.94 -0.35 -10.35
N TRP A 330 23.98 -0.05 -9.49
CA TRP A 330 22.80 -0.86 -9.23
C TRP A 330 21.51 -0.09 -9.52
N LEU A 331 20.44 -0.83 -9.75
CA LEU A 331 19.14 -0.30 -10.12
C LEU A 331 18.22 -0.21 -8.88
N ILE A 332 17.46 0.89 -8.80
CA ILE A 332 16.29 1.04 -7.94
C ILE A 332 15.10 1.12 -8.87
N THR A 333 14.06 0.33 -8.62
CA THR A 333 12.83 0.39 -9.42
C THR A 333 11.59 0.29 -8.55
N CYS A 334 10.47 0.76 -9.08
CA CYS A 334 9.16 0.30 -8.64
C CYS A 334 8.81 -0.99 -9.37
N GLN A 335 8.44 -2.06 -8.65
CA GLN A 335 8.08 -3.36 -9.24
C GLN A 335 6.62 -3.44 -9.71
N VAL A 336 5.82 -2.37 -9.59
CA VAL A 336 4.49 -2.31 -10.18
C VAL A 336 4.62 -2.16 -11.70
N ASN A 337 3.94 -3.05 -12.44
CA ASN A 337 4.13 -3.21 -13.90
C ASN A 337 3.96 -1.90 -14.69
N GLU A 338 2.92 -1.13 -14.37
CA GLU A 338 2.66 0.16 -15.01
C GLU A 338 3.74 1.19 -14.66
N HIS A 339 4.12 1.28 -13.38
CA HIS A 339 5.09 2.27 -12.91
C HIS A 339 6.49 2.00 -13.48
N LEU A 340 6.87 0.72 -13.57
CA LEU A 340 8.11 0.29 -14.21
C LEU A 340 8.13 0.70 -15.69
N ARG A 341 7.05 0.46 -16.45
CA ARG A 341 6.93 0.89 -17.86
C ARG A 341 6.87 2.41 -18.02
N GLY A 342 6.25 3.09 -17.07
CA GLY A 342 6.23 4.55 -16.94
C GLY A 342 7.59 5.17 -16.65
N GLY A 343 8.58 4.35 -16.28
CA GLY A 343 9.96 4.75 -16.09
C GLY A 343 10.34 5.05 -14.65
N MET A 344 9.63 4.52 -13.66
CA MET A 344 9.96 4.73 -12.25
C MET A 344 11.20 3.90 -11.85
N GLU A 345 12.36 4.41 -12.26
CA GLU A 345 13.67 3.76 -12.14
C GLU A 345 14.74 4.80 -11.80
N ALA A 346 15.72 4.41 -11.00
CA ALA A 346 16.90 5.21 -10.63
C ALA A 346 18.15 4.32 -10.50
N LEU A 347 19.32 4.96 -10.46
CA LEU A 347 20.62 4.28 -10.35
C LEU A 347 21.37 4.74 -9.10
N TYR A 348 22.08 3.81 -8.46
CA TYR A 348 23.00 4.10 -7.36
C TYR A 348 24.34 3.39 -7.55
N ASP A 349 25.42 4.06 -7.19
CA ASP A 349 26.79 3.57 -7.36
C ASP A 349 27.41 3.24 -6.00
N VAL A 350 27.77 1.97 -5.81
CA VAL A 350 28.49 1.49 -4.63
C VAL A 350 29.98 1.45 -4.95
N GLN A 351 30.76 2.26 -4.25
CA GLN A 351 32.20 2.41 -4.45
C GLN A 351 33.01 1.83 -3.29
N ILE A 352 34.27 1.45 -3.53
CA ILE A 352 35.18 0.99 -2.47
C ILE A 352 35.87 2.21 -1.85
N CYS A 353 35.43 2.65 -0.68
CA CYS A 353 35.99 3.82 -0.01
C CYS A 353 37.06 3.47 1.05
N GLN A 354 36.96 2.29 1.68
CA GLN A 354 37.92 1.81 2.68
C GLN A 354 38.74 0.60 2.14
N LYS A 355 40.05 0.57 2.43
CA LYS A 355 40.99 -0.45 1.90
C LYS A 355 40.92 -1.83 2.57
N ASN A 356 40.19 -1.99 3.67
CA ASN A 356 40.12 -3.23 4.44
C ASN A 356 38.79 -3.97 4.23
N LEU A 357 38.62 -4.53 3.03
CA LEU A 357 37.55 -5.49 2.79
C LEU A 357 37.85 -6.78 3.57
N SER A 358 37.02 -7.09 4.56
CA SER A 358 37.04 -8.39 5.25
C SER A 358 36.81 -9.51 4.24
N ARG A 359 37.79 -10.42 4.10
CA ARG A 359 37.70 -11.58 3.19
C ARG A 359 36.57 -12.52 3.64
N PRO A 360 35.76 -13.06 2.72
CA PRO A 360 34.71 -14.00 3.07
C PRO A 360 35.27 -15.33 3.62
N SER A 361 34.58 -15.87 4.62
CA SER A 361 34.88 -17.16 5.25
C SER A 361 34.86 -18.34 4.25
N PRO A 362 35.67 -19.40 4.44
CA PRO A 362 35.97 -20.38 3.38
C PRO A 362 35.00 -21.56 3.24
N LEU A 363 34.01 -21.72 4.13
CA LEU A 363 33.09 -22.86 4.13
C LEU A 363 31.68 -22.43 3.77
N SER A 364 31.41 -22.33 2.47
CA SER A 364 30.06 -22.11 1.93
C SER A 364 29.53 -23.44 1.38
N HIS A 365 28.47 -23.96 2.00
CA HIS A 365 27.76 -25.12 1.50
C HIS A 365 27.06 -24.73 0.18
N LYS A 366 27.24 -25.55 -0.86
CA LYS A 366 26.79 -25.24 -2.23
C LYS A 366 25.48 -25.97 -2.52
N ARG A 367 24.41 -25.22 -2.76
CA ARG A 367 23.12 -25.76 -3.19
C ARG A 367 23.00 -25.63 -4.70
N ARG A 368 22.70 -26.72 -5.39
CA ARG A 368 22.63 -26.77 -6.85
C ARG A 368 21.21 -27.06 -7.31
N TYR A 369 20.74 -26.25 -8.25
CA TYR A 369 19.43 -26.39 -8.88
C TYR A 369 19.60 -26.41 -10.39
N TYR A 370 18.83 -27.26 -11.07
CA TYR A 370 18.77 -27.35 -12.52
C TYR A 370 17.36 -26.97 -12.94
N ILE A 371 17.19 -25.78 -13.53
CA ILE A 371 15.88 -25.22 -13.85
C ILE A 371 15.82 -24.93 -15.34
N ALA A 372 14.71 -25.27 -16.00
CA ALA A 372 14.49 -24.90 -17.39
C ALA A 372 13.22 -24.04 -17.54
N ALA A 373 13.24 -23.12 -18.51
CA ALA A 373 12.02 -22.45 -18.96
C ALA A 373 11.41 -23.26 -20.11
N GLU A 374 10.15 -23.69 -19.96
CA GLU A 374 9.42 -24.51 -20.93
C GLU A 374 8.04 -23.94 -21.24
N GLU A 375 7.61 -24.01 -22.49
CA GLU A 375 6.23 -23.68 -22.89
C GLU A 375 5.26 -24.76 -22.38
N VAL A 376 4.15 -24.32 -21.78
CA VAL A 376 3.10 -25.19 -21.25
C VAL A 376 1.73 -24.67 -21.68
N LEU A 377 0.77 -25.57 -21.86
CA LEU A 377 -0.64 -25.21 -21.93
C LEU A 377 -1.20 -25.21 -20.52
N TRP A 378 -1.60 -24.04 -20.04
CA TRP A 378 -2.14 -23.83 -18.70
C TRP A 378 -3.66 -23.74 -18.73
N ASN A 379 -4.33 -24.36 -17.77
CA ASN A 379 -5.77 -24.25 -17.56
C ASN A 379 -6.02 -23.71 -16.15
N TYR A 380 -6.59 -22.51 -16.05
CA TYR A 380 -6.86 -21.84 -14.77
C TYR A 380 -8.00 -22.49 -13.99
N GLY A 381 -8.91 -23.20 -14.67
CA GLY A 381 -10.08 -23.86 -14.07
C GLY A 381 -10.21 -25.30 -14.56
N PRO A 382 -9.30 -26.21 -14.16
CA PRO A 382 -9.25 -27.57 -14.71
C PRO A 382 -10.51 -28.40 -14.45
N ASP A 383 -11.24 -28.12 -13.37
CA ASP A 383 -12.47 -28.82 -13.01
C ASP A 383 -13.72 -28.27 -13.74
N GLY A 384 -13.66 -27.06 -14.30
CA GLY A 384 -14.74 -26.47 -15.11
C GLY A 384 -15.93 -25.87 -14.34
N TYR A 385 -15.95 -25.94 -13.02
CA TYR A 385 -16.97 -25.33 -12.16
C TYR A 385 -16.35 -24.59 -10.96
N ASP A 386 -17.03 -23.55 -10.48
CA ASP A 386 -16.68 -22.87 -9.25
C ASP A 386 -17.02 -23.76 -8.05
N LYS A 387 -16.00 -24.13 -7.27
CA LYS A 387 -16.16 -25.02 -6.10
C LYS A 387 -16.96 -24.40 -4.96
N PHE A 388 -17.19 -23.08 -4.97
CA PHE A 388 -17.95 -22.38 -3.94
C PHE A 388 -19.45 -22.35 -4.24
N THR A 389 -19.79 -21.99 -5.47
CA THR A 389 -21.20 -21.85 -5.89
C THR A 389 -21.75 -23.13 -6.50
N GLY A 390 -20.86 -24.06 -6.91
CA GLY A 390 -21.23 -25.27 -7.66
C GLY A 390 -21.62 -25.00 -9.12
N GLN A 391 -21.55 -23.74 -9.58
CA GLN A 391 -21.94 -23.36 -10.93
C GLN A 391 -20.80 -23.60 -11.94
N GLY A 392 -21.14 -23.89 -13.19
CA GLY A 392 -20.14 -23.99 -14.27
C GLY A 392 -19.44 -22.64 -14.49
N LEU A 393 -18.13 -22.64 -14.75
CA LEU A 393 -17.36 -21.40 -14.86
C LEU A 393 -17.82 -20.49 -16.02
N ASN A 394 -18.46 -21.07 -17.05
CA ASN A 394 -19.00 -20.36 -18.21
C ASN A 394 -20.53 -20.16 -18.14
N ALA A 395 -21.15 -20.34 -16.97
CA ALA A 395 -22.60 -20.19 -16.82
C ALA A 395 -23.02 -18.74 -17.14
N THR A 396 -23.97 -18.56 -18.05
CA THR A 396 -24.43 -17.23 -18.47
C THR A 396 -24.95 -16.41 -17.28
N GLY A 397 -24.41 -15.20 -17.11
CA GLY A 397 -24.77 -14.31 -16.00
C GLY A 397 -24.02 -14.59 -14.69
N SER A 398 -23.11 -15.58 -14.66
CA SER A 398 -22.18 -15.76 -13.52
C SER A 398 -20.98 -14.82 -13.64
N GLU A 399 -20.41 -14.43 -12.49
CA GLU A 399 -19.21 -13.59 -12.41
C GLU A 399 -18.01 -14.24 -13.12
N SER A 400 -17.87 -15.57 -13.02
CA SER A 400 -16.79 -16.31 -13.69
C SER A 400 -16.90 -16.33 -15.21
N ALA A 401 -18.09 -16.09 -15.78
CA ALA A 401 -18.30 -16.18 -17.22
C ALA A 401 -17.45 -15.16 -18.00
N ILE A 402 -17.14 -14.01 -17.41
CA ILE A 402 -16.32 -12.96 -18.03
C ILE A 402 -14.94 -13.52 -18.42
N TYR A 403 -14.34 -14.34 -17.55
CA TYR A 403 -12.98 -14.87 -17.71
C TYR A 403 -12.92 -16.23 -18.40
N PHE A 404 -13.96 -17.08 -18.22
CA PHE A 404 -13.93 -18.46 -18.68
C PHE A 404 -14.72 -18.73 -19.96
N THR A 405 -15.54 -17.78 -20.43
CA THR A 405 -16.28 -17.94 -21.69
C THR A 405 -15.34 -17.88 -22.88
N GLN A 406 -15.28 -18.99 -23.62
CA GLN A 406 -14.57 -19.07 -24.90
C GLN A 406 -15.55 -18.73 -26.04
N GLY A 407 -15.17 -17.84 -26.94
CA GLY A 407 -16.07 -17.29 -27.96
C GLY A 407 -15.38 -16.94 -29.28
N THR A 408 -16.08 -16.20 -30.15
CA THR A 408 -15.51 -15.72 -31.42
C THR A 408 -14.32 -14.80 -31.22
N ASP A 409 -14.37 -13.98 -30.18
CA ASP A 409 -13.45 -12.89 -29.84
C ASP A 409 -12.96 -12.99 -28.37
N ARG A 410 -13.07 -14.18 -27.76
CA ARG A 410 -12.69 -14.42 -26.36
C ARG A 410 -11.92 -15.74 -26.23
N ILE A 411 -10.79 -15.72 -25.50
CA ILE A 411 -9.86 -16.85 -25.36
C ILE A 411 -10.41 -17.92 -24.40
N GLY A 412 -11.03 -17.51 -23.29
CA GLY A 412 -11.54 -18.38 -22.23
C GLY A 412 -10.45 -18.80 -21.22
N GLY A 413 -10.62 -19.92 -20.52
CA GLY A 413 -9.75 -20.29 -19.37
C GLY A 413 -8.43 -21.02 -19.68
N ARG A 414 -7.99 -21.13 -20.95
CA ARG A 414 -6.81 -21.92 -21.35
C ARG A 414 -5.82 -21.07 -22.15
N TYR A 415 -4.56 -21.05 -21.71
CA TYR A 415 -3.51 -20.19 -22.28
C TYR A 415 -2.20 -20.95 -22.45
N TRP A 416 -1.51 -20.73 -23.57
CA TRP A 416 -0.09 -21.01 -23.68
C TRP A 416 0.69 -20.05 -22.80
N LYS A 417 1.56 -20.62 -21.97
CA LYS A 417 2.40 -19.94 -21.00
C LYS A 417 3.82 -20.50 -21.05
N VAL A 418 4.73 -19.91 -20.29
CA VAL A 418 6.07 -20.45 -20.04
C VAL A 418 6.26 -20.64 -18.53
N ARG A 419 6.97 -21.70 -18.14
CA ARG A 419 7.09 -22.10 -16.74
C ARG A 419 8.50 -22.55 -16.40
N TYR A 420 8.94 -22.27 -15.17
CA TYR A 420 10.15 -22.84 -14.61
C TYR A 420 9.92 -24.29 -14.15
N VAL A 421 10.74 -25.21 -14.65
CA VAL A 421 10.65 -26.66 -14.37
C VAL A 421 11.97 -27.17 -13.82
N GLU A 422 11.93 -27.92 -12.72
CA GLU A 422 13.14 -28.50 -12.12
C GLU A 422 13.56 -29.82 -12.78
N TYR A 423 14.85 -30.01 -12.92
CA TYR A 423 15.51 -31.19 -13.45
C TYR A 423 16.47 -31.80 -12.42
N THR A 424 16.80 -33.08 -12.59
CA THR A 424 17.70 -33.79 -11.68
C THR A 424 19.16 -33.38 -11.81
N ASP A 425 19.58 -32.94 -13.01
CA ASP A 425 20.97 -32.66 -13.35
C ASP A 425 21.11 -31.74 -14.59
N ALA A 426 22.36 -31.41 -14.92
CA ALA A 426 22.73 -30.50 -16.01
C ALA A 426 22.43 -31.02 -17.42
N THR A 427 22.02 -32.29 -17.59
CA THR A 427 21.63 -32.83 -18.91
C THR A 427 20.23 -32.39 -19.32
N PHE A 428 19.41 -31.93 -18.36
CA PHE A 428 18.01 -31.56 -18.57
C PHE A 428 17.19 -32.65 -19.27
N SER A 429 17.51 -33.92 -19.01
CA SER A 429 16.84 -35.09 -19.59
C SER A 429 15.67 -35.58 -18.73
N LYS A 430 15.83 -35.63 -17.40
CA LYS A 430 14.84 -36.13 -16.45
C LYS A 430 14.30 -35.01 -15.56
N LYS A 431 13.01 -34.70 -15.71
CA LYS A 431 12.29 -33.77 -14.83
C LYS A 431 12.24 -34.34 -13.41
N LYS A 432 12.40 -33.48 -12.41
CA LYS A 432 12.20 -33.87 -11.02
C LYS A 432 10.70 -34.02 -10.76
N ILE A 433 10.31 -35.18 -10.25
CA ILE A 433 8.90 -35.47 -9.95
C ILE A 433 8.54 -34.75 -8.65
N TRP A 434 7.45 -33.99 -8.69
CA TRP A 434 6.88 -33.37 -7.50
C TRP A 434 6.25 -34.41 -6.59
N SER A 435 6.54 -34.28 -5.29
CA SER A 435 5.85 -35.02 -4.24
C SER A 435 4.44 -34.44 -4.02
N GLU A 436 3.57 -35.18 -3.32
CA GLU A 436 2.17 -34.78 -3.07
C GLU A 436 2.06 -33.41 -2.38
N ASP A 437 2.98 -33.10 -1.47
CA ASP A 437 3.07 -31.83 -0.76
C ASP A 437 3.43 -30.66 -1.68
N MET A 438 4.01 -30.89 -2.86
CA MET A 438 4.38 -29.83 -3.81
C MET A 438 3.31 -29.54 -4.87
N LYS A 439 2.21 -30.32 -4.92
CA LYS A 439 1.15 -30.10 -5.93
C LYS A 439 0.52 -28.71 -5.86
N HIS A 440 0.53 -28.07 -4.68
CA HIS A 440 -0.01 -26.73 -4.48
C HIS A 440 0.75 -25.63 -5.23
N LEU A 441 2.00 -25.87 -5.67
CA LEU A 441 2.80 -24.88 -6.40
C LEU A 441 2.17 -24.48 -7.74
N GLY A 442 1.38 -25.36 -8.36
CA GLY A 442 0.67 -25.05 -9.60
C GLY A 442 1.60 -24.51 -10.69
N ILE A 443 1.40 -23.24 -11.08
CA ILE A 443 2.18 -22.57 -12.13
C ILE A 443 3.59 -22.20 -11.67
N LEU A 444 3.82 -22.04 -10.37
CA LEU A 444 5.10 -21.60 -9.82
C LEU A 444 6.25 -22.54 -10.20
N GLY A 445 7.44 -21.95 -10.30
CA GLY A 445 8.69 -22.67 -10.37
C GLY A 445 9.00 -23.50 -9.12
N PRO A 446 10.06 -24.33 -9.16
CA PRO A 446 10.51 -25.06 -7.98
C PRO A 446 10.99 -24.15 -6.85
N ILE A 447 10.93 -24.66 -5.63
CA ILE A 447 11.35 -23.92 -4.44
C ILE A 447 12.88 -23.92 -4.34
N ILE A 448 13.48 -22.72 -4.37
CA ILE A 448 14.90 -22.53 -4.07
C ILE A 448 15.02 -22.25 -2.57
N LYS A 449 15.83 -23.01 -1.83
CA LYS A 449 16.05 -22.81 -0.39
C LYS A 449 17.52 -22.63 -0.10
N ALA A 450 17.85 -21.74 0.84
CA ALA A 450 19.21 -21.54 1.30
C ALA A 450 19.25 -21.13 2.78
N GLU A 451 20.32 -21.47 3.46
CA GLU A 451 20.65 -20.91 4.77
C GLU A 451 21.68 -19.78 4.64
N VAL A 452 21.74 -18.94 5.66
CA VAL A 452 22.83 -17.98 5.86
C VAL A 452 24.21 -18.66 5.71
N GLY A 453 25.04 -18.11 4.82
CA GLY A 453 26.37 -18.62 4.46
C GLY A 453 26.40 -19.53 3.22
N ASP A 454 25.25 -19.97 2.71
CA ASP A 454 25.18 -20.84 1.53
C ASP A 454 25.49 -20.10 0.21
N THR A 455 26.01 -20.86 -0.76
CA THR A 455 26.11 -20.44 -2.16
C THR A 455 25.08 -21.20 -2.97
N ILE A 456 24.19 -20.47 -3.65
CA ILE A 456 23.18 -21.02 -4.54
C ILE A 456 23.74 -21.01 -5.96
N LEU A 457 23.67 -22.16 -6.63
CA LEU A 457 24.06 -22.34 -8.03
C LEU A 457 22.84 -22.80 -8.81
N VAL A 458 22.32 -21.95 -9.69
CA VAL A 458 21.19 -22.27 -10.55
C VAL A 458 21.69 -22.40 -11.98
N THR A 459 21.77 -23.63 -12.49
CA THR A 459 22.00 -23.87 -13.91
C THR A 459 20.65 -23.78 -14.62
N PHE A 460 20.48 -22.73 -15.40
CA PHE A 460 19.29 -22.44 -16.18
C PHE A 460 19.46 -22.90 -17.62
N ALA A 461 18.48 -23.62 -18.16
CA ALA A 461 18.38 -23.95 -19.58
C ALA A 461 17.13 -23.32 -20.19
N ASN A 462 17.30 -22.57 -21.28
CA ASN A 462 16.16 -21.99 -21.97
C ASN A 462 15.66 -22.95 -23.06
N LYS A 463 14.57 -23.67 -22.79
CA LYS A 463 13.93 -24.57 -23.77
C LYS A 463 12.73 -23.93 -24.48
N ALA A 464 12.44 -22.66 -24.19
CA ALA A 464 11.38 -21.90 -24.83
C ALA A 464 11.89 -21.19 -26.09
N LYS A 465 10.99 -20.52 -26.83
CA LYS A 465 11.30 -19.84 -28.10
C LYS A 465 11.79 -18.41 -27.97
N ARG A 466 11.82 -17.84 -26.76
CA ARG A 466 12.23 -16.46 -26.47
C ARG A 466 13.39 -16.46 -25.50
N SER A 467 14.17 -15.38 -25.48
CA SER A 467 15.21 -15.18 -24.47
C SER A 467 14.56 -14.89 -23.11
N TYR A 468 15.08 -15.53 -22.07
CA TYR A 468 14.61 -15.37 -20.68
C TYR A 468 15.82 -15.35 -19.74
N SER A 469 15.60 -14.97 -18.49
CA SER A 469 16.62 -14.96 -17.44
C SER A 469 16.10 -15.54 -16.12
N ILE A 470 16.93 -15.48 -15.07
CA ILE A 470 16.53 -15.67 -13.68
C ILE A 470 17.18 -14.57 -12.83
N MET A 471 16.34 -13.74 -12.23
CA MET A 471 16.66 -12.72 -11.24
C MET A 471 16.12 -13.16 -9.88
N ALA A 472 16.90 -13.01 -8.82
CA ALA A 472 16.55 -13.48 -7.49
C ALA A 472 16.46 -12.32 -6.50
N HIS A 473 15.40 -12.35 -5.68
CA HIS A 473 15.22 -11.50 -4.51
C HIS A 473 15.93 -12.08 -3.27
N GLY A 474 16.19 -11.23 -2.28
CA GLY A 474 16.71 -11.62 -0.97
C GLY A 474 18.12 -12.22 -0.93
N VAL A 475 18.84 -12.24 -2.05
CA VAL A 475 20.18 -12.84 -2.15
C VAL A 475 21.18 -11.88 -2.79
N SER A 476 22.45 -12.08 -2.45
CA SER A 476 23.56 -11.27 -2.96
C SER A 476 24.20 -11.91 -4.17
N PHE A 477 24.49 -11.13 -5.21
CA PHE A 477 25.12 -11.61 -6.43
C PHE A 477 26.05 -10.57 -7.05
N SER A 478 27.01 -11.03 -7.85
CA SER A 478 27.86 -10.14 -8.64
C SER A 478 27.16 -9.76 -9.95
N LYS A 479 27.66 -8.72 -10.61
CA LYS A 479 27.18 -8.27 -11.92
C LYS A 479 27.13 -9.35 -13.00
N LEU A 480 28.01 -10.35 -12.94
CA LEU A 480 28.01 -11.46 -13.89
C LEU A 480 26.80 -12.40 -13.71
N SER A 481 26.21 -12.46 -12.52
CA SER A 481 25.06 -13.31 -12.18
C SER A 481 23.76 -12.51 -12.00
N GLU A 482 23.73 -11.26 -12.44
CA GLU A 482 22.53 -10.44 -12.47
C GLU A 482 21.66 -10.82 -13.68
N GLY A 483 20.39 -11.10 -13.43
CA GLY A 483 19.42 -11.55 -14.44
C GLY A 483 18.68 -10.44 -15.18
N ALA A 484 18.99 -9.17 -14.89
CA ALA A 484 18.27 -8.02 -15.44
C ALA A 484 19.15 -7.18 -16.39
N PRO A 485 18.62 -6.78 -17.55
CA PRO A 485 19.34 -5.98 -18.53
C PRO A 485 19.16 -4.48 -18.25
N TYR A 486 20.27 -3.77 -18.06
CA TYR A 486 20.32 -2.31 -18.02
C TYR A 486 21.75 -1.83 -18.25
N LEU A 487 21.91 -0.56 -18.62
CA LEU A 487 23.21 -0.03 -18.99
C LEU A 487 24.03 0.39 -17.76
N ASP A 488 24.91 -0.49 -17.30
CA ASP A 488 25.82 -0.25 -16.19
C ASP A 488 27.30 -0.51 -16.51
N GLY A 489 27.61 -0.76 -17.80
CA GLY A 489 28.97 -1.03 -18.27
C GLY A 489 29.44 -2.48 -18.08
N TYR A 490 28.60 -3.38 -17.56
CA TYR A 490 28.93 -4.80 -17.39
C TYR A 490 28.28 -5.68 -18.45
N MET A 491 29.00 -6.72 -18.90
CA MET A 491 28.39 -7.78 -19.69
C MET A 491 27.65 -8.77 -18.78
N LYS A 492 26.34 -8.90 -18.99
CA LYS A 492 25.45 -9.78 -18.21
C LYS A 492 24.88 -10.89 -19.08
N PRO A 493 25.65 -11.95 -19.39
CA PRO A 493 25.18 -13.03 -20.26
C PRO A 493 23.94 -13.76 -19.70
N GLY A 494 23.76 -13.78 -18.38
CA GLY A 494 22.56 -14.31 -17.73
C GLY A 494 21.31 -13.43 -17.89
N ALA A 495 21.44 -12.15 -18.25
CA ALA A 495 20.28 -11.28 -18.41
C ALA A 495 19.47 -11.57 -19.70
N HIS A 496 20.04 -12.33 -20.65
CA HIS A 496 19.42 -12.64 -21.93
C HIS A 496 19.83 -14.04 -22.43
N VAL A 497 19.43 -15.10 -21.73
CA VAL A 497 19.77 -16.47 -22.14
C VAL A 497 18.91 -16.85 -23.33
N LYS A 498 19.51 -17.07 -24.51
CA LYS A 498 18.77 -17.30 -25.75
C LYS A 498 18.14 -18.70 -25.78
N PRO A 499 17.14 -18.93 -26.66
CA PRO A 499 16.61 -20.27 -26.92
C PRO A 499 17.72 -21.31 -27.19
N GLY A 500 17.69 -22.42 -26.46
CA GLY A 500 18.67 -23.50 -26.56
C GLY A 500 19.96 -23.28 -25.78
N GLU A 501 20.19 -22.09 -25.20
CA GLU A 501 21.38 -21.81 -24.41
C GLU A 501 21.19 -22.19 -22.93
N THR A 502 22.32 -22.30 -22.23
CA THR A 502 22.35 -22.53 -20.78
C THR A 502 23.24 -21.50 -20.10
N PHE A 503 22.88 -21.11 -18.88
CA PHE A 503 23.66 -20.19 -18.06
C PHE A 503 23.63 -20.65 -16.60
N THR A 504 24.71 -20.45 -15.85
CA THR A 504 24.74 -20.78 -14.42
C THR A 504 24.87 -19.52 -13.58
N TYR A 505 23.81 -19.21 -12.85
CA TYR A 505 23.79 -18.14 -11.85
C TYR A 505 24.49 -18.58 -10.57
N LYS A 506 25.20 -17.64 -9.94
CA LYS A 506 25.83 -17.82 -8.64
C LYS A 506 25.38 -16.73 -7.69
N TRP A 507 24.59 -17.12 -6.70
CA TRP A 507 24.12 -16.23 -5.64
C TRP A 507 24.67 -16.68 -4.29
N LYS A 508 24.69 -15.76 -3.33
CA LYS A 508 25.16 -15.99 -1.97
C LYS A 508 24.15 -15.43 -0.98
N VAL A 509 23.99 -16.13 0.13
CA VAL A 509 23.32 -15.59 1.31
C VAL A 509 24.41 -15.09 2.26
N PRO A 510 24.65 -13.77 2.37
CA PRO A 510 25.71 -13.27 3.25
C PRO A 510 25.32 -13.48 4.72
N GLU A 511 26.32 -13.53 5.62
CA GLU A 511 26.12 -13.77 7.06
C GLU A 511 25.13 -12.78 7.69
N ASN A 512 25.09 -11.54 7.19
CA ASN A 512 24.17 -10.49 7.63
C ASN A 512 22.95 -10.27 6.71
N GLY A 513 22.74 -11.10 5.69
CA GLY A 513 21.62 -10.98 4.75
C GLY A 513 20.46 -11.94 4.99
N GLY A 514 20.53 -12.76 6.05
CA GLY A 514 19.42 -13.61 6.46
C GLY A 514 18.39 -12.90 7.36
N PRO A 515 17.42 -13.68 7.86
CA PRO A 515 16.44 -13.19 8.82
C PRO A 515 17.09 -12.66 10.10
N THR A 516 16.63 -11.52 10.59
CA THR A 516 17.05 -10.92 11.88
C THR A 516 16.49 -11.70 13.07
N GLU A 517 16.64 -11.21 14.31
CA GLU A 517 16.01 -11.83 15.49
C GLU A 517 14.51 -11.57 15.63
N SER A 518 14.00 -10.50 15.02
CA SER A 518 12.57 -10.15 15.01
C SER A 518 11.81 -10.91 13.91
N ASP A 519 12.53 -11.36 12.87
CA ASP A 519 11.97 -12.13 11.76
C ASP A 519 11.58 -13.58 12.16
N PRO A 520 10.78 -14.27 11.34
CA PRO A 520 10.66 -15.73 11.41
C PRO A 520 11.99 -16.44 11.06
N PRO A 521 12.15 -17.74 11.37
CA PRO A 521 13.37 -18.48 11.04
C PRO A 521 13.72 -18.56 9.55
N CYS A 522 12.73 -18.39 8.67
CA CYS A 522 12.89 -18.36 7.23
C CYS A 522 12.04 -17.22 6.64
N LEU A 523 12.60 -16.50 5.68
CA LEU A 523 11.94 -15.43 4.93
C LEU A 523 11.66 -15.87 3.50
N THR A 524 10.47 -15.55 3.02
CA THR A 524 10.01 -15.85 1.66
C THR A 524 10.32 -14.69 0.74
N TYR A 525 10.98 -15.02 -0.36
CA TYR A 525 11.31 -14.18 -1.50
C TYR A 525 10.83 -14.88 -2.77
N LEU A 526 11.11 -14.28 -3.92
CA LEU A 526 10.82 -14.87 -5.23
C LEU A 526 12.03 -14.80 -6.16
N TYR A 527 11.94 -15.55 -7.25
CA TYR A 527 12.79 -15.37 -8.41
C TYR A 527 11.92 -15.36 -9.67
N TYR A 528 12.36 -14.62 -10.68
CA TYR A 528 11.58 -14.36 -11.89
C TYR A 528 12.49 -14.08 -13.07
N SER A 529 11.95 -14.08 -14.29
CA SER A 529 12.71 -13.62 -15.45
C SER A 529 12.59 -12.10 -15.54
N ALA A 530 13.73 -11.43 -15.64
CA ALA A 530 13.82 -9.98 -15.73
C ALA A 530 14.32 -9.52 -17.11
N THR A 531 14.24 -10.38 -18.14
CA THR A 531 14.57 -9.99 -19.52
C THR A 531 13.58 -8.93 -20.02
N ASP A 532 12.30 -9.15 -19.78
CA ASP A 532 11.23 -8.15 -19.74
C ASP A 532 10.37 -8.48 -18.52
N ALA A 533 10.64 -7.81 -17.39
CA ALA A 533 10.06 -8.19 -16.09
C ALA A 533 8.53 -8.26 -16.12
N VAL A 534 7.87 -7.34 -16.83
CA VAL A 534 6.40 -7.28 -16.92
C VAL A 534 5.86 -8.42 -17.78
N LYS A 535 6.41 -8.62 -18.98
CA LYS A 535 5.89 -9.65 -19.89
C LYS A 535 6.25 -11.05 -19.45
N ASP A 536 7.45 -11.25 -18.92
CA ASP A 536 7.96 -12.56 -18.54
C ASP A 536 7.20 -13.14 -17.34
N THR A 537 6.91 -12.31 -16.33
CA THR A 537 6.14 -12.72 -15.14
C THR A 537 4.70 -13.06 -15.50
N ASN A 538 4.01 -12.19 -16.27
CA ASN A 538 2.66 -12.46 -16.78
C ASN A 538 2.61 -13.69 -17.69
N SER A 539 3.68 -13.98 -18.42
CA SER A 539 3.80 -15.22 -19.21
C SER A 539 3.97 -16.48 -18.35
N GLY A 540 4.32 -16.35 -17.06
CA GLY A 540 4.37 -17.44 -16.07
C GLY A 540 5.74 -17.70 -15.40
N LEU A 541 6.77 -16.88 -15.67
CA LEU A 541 8.12 -17.10 -15.12
C LEU A 541 8.30 -16.48 -13.74
N VAL A 542 7.81 -17.18 -12.72
CA VAL A 542 7.98 -16.84 -11.31
C VAL A 542 8.11 -18.10 -10.44
N GLY A 543 8.90 -18.04 -9.38
CA GLY A 543 9.02 -19.13 -8.41
C GLY A 543 9.47 -18.66 -7.04
N PRO A 544 9.23 -19.45 -5.97
CA PRO A 544 9.55 -19.06 -4.61
C PRO A 544 11.02 -19.30 -4.26
N LEU A 545 11.59 -18.38 -3.49
CA LEU A 545 12.93 -18.49 -2.90
C LEU A 545 12.81 -18.33 -1.38
N LEU A 546 13.44 -19.20 -0.60
CA LEU A 546 13.41 -19.15 0.86
C LEU A 546 14.82 -18.98 1.42
N VAL A 547 15.02 -17.95 2.25
CA VAL A 547 16.28 -17.72 2.97
C VAL A 547 16.06 -17.94 4.47
N CYS A 548 16.79 -18.91 5.03
CA CYS A 548 16.65 -19.32 6.42
C CYS A 548 17.87 -18.97 7.26
N ARG A 549 17.69 -18.83 8.58
CA ARG A 549 18.82 -18.81 9.51
C ARG A 549 19.59 -20.11 9.45
N LYS A 550 20.88 -20.05 9.80
CA LYS A 550 21.77 -21.21 9.84
C LYS A 550 21.21 -22.33 10.74
N ASN A 551 21.34 -23.57 10.30
CA ASN A 551 20.88 -24.79 10.98
C ASN A 551 19.35 -24.92 11.16
N THR A 552 18.55 -24.20 10.37
CA THR A 552 17.07 -24.24 10.41
C THR A 552 16.51 -25.32 9.47
N LEU A 553 17.25 -25.67 8.43
CA LEU A 553 16.88 -26.69 7.45
C LEU A 553 17.46 -28.06 7.82
N ASN A 554 16.71 -29.10 7.50
CA ASN A 554 17.15 -30.49 7.48
C ASN A 554 18.02 -30.74 6.23
N GLN A 555 18.68 -31.91 6.16
CA GLN A 555 19.50 -32.28 5.00
C GLN A 555 18.70 -32.39 3.69
N ASP A 556 17.42 -32.71 3.78
CA ASP A 556 16.48 -32.77 2.65
C ASP A 556 15.89 -31.40 2.26
N GLY A 557 16.23 -30.33 3.00
CA GLY A 557 15.73 -28.97 2.76
C GLY A 557 14.39 -28.64 3.40
N THR A 558 13.80 -29.55 4.19
CA THR A 558 12.61 -29.26 5.00
C THR A 558 12.96 -28.42 6.23
N GLN A 559 12.05 -27.57 6.68
CA GLN A 559 12.27 -26.76 7.88
C GLN A 559 12.10 -27.58 9.16
N LYS A 560 13.03 -27.45 10.11
CA LYS A 560 12.95 -28.14 11.41
C LYS A 560 11.74 -27.67 12.22
N GLY A 561 10.96 -28.62 12.72
CA GLY A 561 9.79 -28.34 13.58
C GLY A 561 8.56 -27.84 12.81
N ILE A 562 8.58 -27.89 11.47
CA ILE A 562 7.44 -27.54 10.62
C ILE A 562 6.98 -28.80 9.89
N ASP A 563 5.70 -29.16 10.06
CA ASP A 563 5.14 -30.38 9.47
C ASP A 563 4.85 -30.21 7.97
N ARG A 564 4.42 -29.01 7.54
CA ARG A 564 4.07 -28.68 6.15
C ARG A 564 4.40 -27.22 5.84
N GLU A 565 4.89 -26.98 4.62
CA GLU A 565 5.17 -25.65 4.07
C GLU A 565 4.30 -25.44 2.83
N PHE A 566 3.66 -24.28 2.72
CA PHE A 566 2.85 -23.89 1.55
C PHE A 566 3.37 -22.57 0.98
N TYR A 567 3.42 -22.47 -0.35
CA TYR A 567 3.84 -21.29 -1.08
C TYR A 567 2.69 -20.82 -1.97
N LEU A 568 2.19 -19.63 -1.70
CA LEU A 568 1.07 -19.03 -2.42
C LEU A 568 1.55 -17.76 -3.10
N LEU A 569 1.20 -17.60 -4.37
CA LEU A 569 1.40 -16.37 -5.12
C LEU A 569 0.02 -15.78 -5.43
N PHE A 570 -0.27 -14.62 -4.83
CA PHE A 570 -1.42 -13.82 -5.17
C PHE A 570 -1.00 -12.85 -6.27
N SER A 571 -1.54 -13.04 -7.46
CA SER A 571 -1.27 -12.19 -8.64
C SER A 571 -2.47 -12.25 -9.57
N ILE A 572 -2.78 -11.12 -10.20
CA ILE A 572 -3.55 -11.10 -11.44
C ILE A 572 -2.57 -11.47 -12.55
N PHE A 573 -2.80 -12.59 -13.23
CA PHE A 573 -2.05 -12.90 -14.44
C PHE A 573 -2.71 -12.18 -15.60
N ASP A 574 -2.13 -11.06 -16.01
CA ASP A 574 -2.61 -10.29 -17.17
C ASP A 574 -2.09 -10.93 -18.46
N GLU A 575 -2.92 -11.77 -19.09
CA GLU A 575 -2.55 -12.45 -20.33
C GLU A 575 -2.46 -11.48 -21.52
N ASN A 576 -2.97 -10.25 -21.41
CA ASN A 576 -2.75 -9.21 -22.41
C ASN A 576 -1.27 -8.79 -22.47
N ASP A 577 -0.57 -8.89 -21.35
CA ASP A 577 0.86 -8.61 -21.24
C ASP A 577 1.75 -9.84 -21.49
N SER A 578 1.15 -11.00 -21.74
CA SER A 578 1.87 -12.23 -22.06
C SER A 578 2.55 -12.17 -23.43
N TRP A 579 3.76 -12.73 -23.53
CA TRP A 579 4.43 -12.94 -24.81
C TRP A 579 3.65 -13.86 -25.77
N TYR A 580 2.68 -14.59 -25.23
CA TYR A 580 1.91 -15.60 -25.92
C TYR A 580 0.51 -15.13 -26.31
N LEU A 581 0.14 -13.85 -26.08
CA LEU A 581 -1.19 -13.32 -26.41
C LEU A 581 -1.61 -13.65 -27.85
N THR A 582 -0.80 -13.28 -28.86
CA THR A 582 -1.11 -13.56 -30.27
C THR A 582 -1.27 -15.06 -30.54
N LYS A 583 -0.40 -15.89 -29.96
CA LYS A 583 -0.49 -17.36 -30.08
C LYS A 583 -1.79 -17.89 -29.46
N ASN A 584 -2.24 -17.28 -28.36
CA ASN A 584 -3.46 -17.66 -27.66
C ASN A 584 -4.71 -17.21 -28.42
N ILE A 585 -4.70 -16.01 -28.99
CA ILE A 585 -5.77 -15.53 -29.88
C ILE A 585 -5.94 -16.51 -31.05
N GLU A 586 -4.87 -16.83 -31.76
CA GLU A 586 -4.90 -17.76 -32.91
C GLU A 586 -5.34 -19.19 -32.52
N ALA A 587 -4.99 -19.65 -31.32
CA ALA A 587 -5.25 -21.02 -30.89
C ALA A 587 -6.66 -21.23 -30.32
N PHE A 588 -7.25 -20.20 -29.69
CA PHE A 588 -8.44 -20.39 -28.84
C PHE A 588 -9.62 -19.49 -29.20
N THR A 589 -9.46 -18.43 -29.97
CA THR A 589 -10.61 -17.63 -30.44
C THR A 589 -11.26 -18.29 -31.66
N GLY A 590 -12.58 -18.15 -31.78
CA GLY A 590 -13.32 -18.67 -32.94
C GLY A 590 -13.01 -17.94 -34.25
N ASP A 591 -12.67 -16.65 -34.18
CA ASP A 591 -12.25 -15.83 -35.32
C ASP A 591 -11.23 -14.75 -34.86
N PRO A 592 -9.92 -15.00 -35.02
CA PRO A 592 -8.86 -14.07 -34.65
C PRO A 592 -8.99 -12.67 -35.27
N SER A 593 -9.64 -12.56 -36.43
CA SER A 593 -9.78 -11.27 -37.13
C SER A 593 -10.78 -10.32 -36.47
N LYS A 594 -11.61 -10.82 -35.56
CA LYS A 594 -12.60 -10.05 -34.81
C LYS A 594 -12.12 -9.56 -33.45
N VAL A 595 -10.91 -9.96 -33.04
CA VAL A 595 -10.35 -9.54 -31.76
C VAL A 595 -9.83 -8.11 -31.90
N ASP A 596 -10.38 -7.22 -31.08
CA ASP A 596 -9.78 -5.91 -30.82
C ASP A 596 -9.02 -5.97 -29.50
N GLU A 597 -7.69 -5.92 -29.55
CA GLU A 597 -6.83 -5.93 -28.36
C GLU A 597 -7.02 -4.69 -27.48
N ASN A 598 -7.66 -3.63 -28.00
CA ASN A 598 -7.96 -2.42 -27.24
C ASN A 598 -9.33 -2.46 -26.56
N ASP A 599 -10.21 -3.41 -26.92
CA ASP A 599 -11.53 -3.57 -26.30
C ASP A 599 -11.38 -3.83 -24.79
N ALA A 600 -12.11 -3.05 -23.99
CA ALA A 600 -12.06 -3.17 -22.53
C ALA A 600 -12.56 -4.54 -22.07
N GLY A 601 -13.61 -5.07 -22.71
CA GLY A 601 -14.16 -6.39 -22.39
C GLY A 601 -13.20 -7.54 -22.73
N PHE A 602 -12.44 -7.42 -23.82
CA PHE A 602 -11.40 -8.38 -24.18
C PHE A 602 -10.26 -8.36 -23.16
N LYS A 603 -9.74 -7.16 -22.83
CA LYS A 603 -8.68 -7.01 -21.83
C LYS A 603 -9.09 -7.61 -20.49
N GLU A 604 -10.29 -7.31 -20.02
CA GLU A 604 -10.80 -7.81 -18.75
C GLU A 604 -10.95 -9.33 -18.76
N SER A 605 -11.44 -9.92 -19.85
CA SER A 605 -11.57 -11.39 -19.96
C SER A 605 -10.25 -12.16 -19.86
N ASN A 606 -9.12 -11.47 -20.07
CA ASN A 606 -7.77 -12.04 -20.06
C ASN A 606 -7.01 -11.75 -18.75
N LYS A 607 -7.62 -11.05 -17.78
CA LYS A 607 -7.06 -10.87 -16.44
C LYS A 607 -7.48 -12.03 -15.55
N MET A 608 -6.57 -12.99 -15.37
CA MET A 608 -6.90 -14.20 -14.62
C MET A 608 -6.57 -14.03 -13.13
N HIS A 609 -7.61 -13.93 -12.30
CA HIS A 609 -7.51 -13.91 -10.85
C HIS A 609 -7.44 -15.35 -10.30
N GLY A 610 -6.46 -15.65 -9.44
CA GLY A 610 -6.27 -17.01 -8.90
C GLY A 610 -7.17 -17.33 -7.71
N THR A 611 -7.77 -18.50 -7.64
CA THR A 611 -8.77 -18.90 -6.62
C THR A 611 -8.04 -19.40 -5.30
N PHE A 612 -8.36 -18.93 -4.03
CA PHE A 612 -7.81 -19.32 -2.66
C PHE A 612 -8.76 -19.50 -1.36
N LYS A 613 -8.73 -20.56 -0.48
CA LYS A 613 -9.61 -20.62 0.78
C LYS A 613 -9.11 -19.68 1.86
N VAL A 614 -8.00 -19.05 1.52
CA VAL A 614 -7.52 -17.77 1.94
C VAL A 614 -8.13 -16.78 0.95
N VAL A 615 -9.35 -16.31 1.20
CA VAL A 615 -9.99 -15.40 0.24
C VAL A 615 -9.29 -14.05 0.27
N CYS A 616 -9.07 -13.43 -0.89
CA CYS A 616 -8.75 -12.01 -0.92
C CYS A 616 -9.98 -11.23 -0.48
N ARG A 617 -9.79 -10.24 0.40
CA ARG A 617 -10.89 -9.43 0.93
C ARG A 617 -11.13 -8.16 0.14
N THR A 618 -10.23 -7.81 -0.78
CA THR A 618 -10.50 -6.82 -1.83
C THR A 618 -11.65 -7.33 -2.69
N PHE A 619 -12.69 -6.52 -2.85
CA PHE A 619 -13.96 -6.97 -3.41
C PHE A 619 -13.86 -7.44 -4.86
N ASP A 620 -13.18 -6.70 -5.74
CA ASP A 620 -13.03 -7.10 -7.15
C ASP A 620 -12.23 -8.38 -7.29
N HIS A 621 -11.19 -8.57 -6.47
CA HIS A 621 -10.47 -9.83 -6.43
C HIS A 621 -11.37 -10.98 -5.98
N PHE A 622 -12.21 -10.78 -4.96
CA PHE A 622 -13.11 -11.81 -4.46
C PHE A 622 -14.13 -12.25 -5.53
N VAL A 623 -14.76 -11.29 -6.20
CA VAL A 623 -15.73 -11.47 -7.29
C VAL A 623 -15.06 -12.08 -8.53
N GLY A 624 -13.89 -11.55 -8.91
CA GLY A 624 -13.05 -12.05 -10.01
C GLY A 624 -12.53 -13.48 -9.81
N GLY A 625 -12.77 -14.05 -8.63
CA GLY A 625 -12.55 -15.46 -8.35
C GLY A 625 -11.34 -15.73 -7.48
N MET A 626 -10.92 -14.81 -6.60
CA MET A 626 -9.77 -15.01 -5.69
C MET A 626 -10.10 -15.87 -4.43
N LYS A 627 -10.65 -17.10 -4.62
CA LYS A 627 -11.22 -18.05 -3.61
C LYS A 627 -10.96 -19.62 -3.80
N HIS A 628 -10.66 -20.52 -2.85
CA HIS A 628 -10.19 -21.96 -2.99
C HIS A 628 -10.47 -22.73 -1.71
N LEU A 629 -9.91 -23.93 -1.46
CA LEU A 629 -10.25 -24.77 -0.30
C LEU A 629 -8.97 -25.33 0.37
N TYR A 630 -8.71 -25.02 1.65
CA TYR A 630 -7.83 -25.79 2.54
C TYR A 630 -8.68 -26.69 3.43
N GLU A 631 -8.18 -27.90 3.69
CA GLU A 631 -8.86 -28.90 4.50
C GLU A 631 -8.01 -29.22 5.72
N VAL A 632 -8.61 -29.14 6.90
CA VAL A 632 -8.00 -29.59 8.15
C VAL A 632 -8.75 -30.84 8.58
N SER A 633 -8.18 -32.00 8.30
CA SER A 633 -8.72 -33.28 8.76
C SER A 633 -8.19 -33.62 10.16
N SER A 634 -9.02 -34.19 11.03
CA SER A 634 -8.58 -34.63 12.36
C SER A 634 -7.73 -35.90 12.23
N CYS A 635 -6.41 -35.77 12.13
CA CYS A 635 -5.53 -36.93 11.99
C CYS A 635 -5.31 -37.70 13.31
N ARG A 636 -5.85 -37.25 14.45
CA ARG A 636 -5.78 -37.96 15.74
C ARG A 636 -7.04 -37.72 16.59
N ASN A 637 -7.62 -38.81 17.11
CA ASN A 637 -8.61 -38.80 18.19
C ASN A 637 -7.96 -38.35 19.51
N ASN A 638 -7.58 -37.07 19.60
CA ASN A 638 -7.34 -36.45 20.90
C ASN A 638 -8.67 -35.87 21.37
N THR A 639 -9.14 -36.36 22.51
CA THR A 639 -10.19 -35.73 23.30
C THR A 639 -9.88 -34.23 23.41
N ARG A 640 -10.68 -33.38 22.74
CA ARG A 640 -10.60 -31.93 22.93
C ARG A 640 -10.73 -31.68 24.42
N SER A 641 -9.67 -31.21 25.07
CA SER A 641 -9.76 -30.67 26.42
C SER A 641 -10.82 -29.58 26.37
N GLN A 642 -11.93 -29.73 27.11
CA GLN A 642 -12.90 -28.66 27.30
C GLN A 642 -12.15 -27.45 27.86
N GLN A 643 -11.85 -26.49 26.99
CA GLN A 643 -11.25 -25.23 27.41
C GLN A 643 -12.29 -24.56 28.30
N GLN A 644 -11.95 -24.30 29.56
CA GLN A 644 -12.85 -23.58 30.47
C GLN A 644 -13.08 -22.18 29.90
N HIS A 645 -14.29 -21.94 29.41
CA HIS A 645 -14.71 -20.62 28.95
C HIS A 645 -14.96 -19.70 30.14
N GLY A 646 -14.52 -18.45 30.01
CA GLY A 646 -14.65 -17.36 30.96
C GLY A 646 -16.07 -16.79 31.03
N ALA A 647 -16.21 -15.47 31.01
CA ALA A 647 -17.52 -14.83 31.09
C ALA A 647 -18.31 -15.03 29.79
N MET A 648 -19.63 -15.16 29.91
CA MET A 648 -20.54 -15.15 28.75
C MET A 648 -21.09 -13.73 28.56
N ARG A 649 -20.78 -13.08 27.44
CA ARG A 649 -21.23 -11.73 27.10
C ARG A 649 -22.39 -11.80 26.12
N LEU A 650 -23.54 -11.23 26.50
CA LEU A 650 -24.78 -11.32 25.74
C LEU A 650 -25.10 -9.99 25.05
N TYR A 651 -25.33 -10.04 23.74
CA TYR A 651 -25.74 -8.88 22.94
C TYR A 651 -27.01 -9.18 22.16
N TYR A 652 -27.92 -8.21 22.09
CA TYR A 652 -29.11 -8.27 21.25
C TYR A 652 -28.92 -7.32 20.06
N ILE A 653 -28.70 -7.87 18.87
CA ILE A 653 -28.38 -7.09 17.67
C ILE A 653 -29.44 -7.33 16.62
N ALA A 654 -29.84 -6.30 15.88
CA ALA A 654 -30.68 -6.47 14.70
C ALA A 654 -30.07 -5.81 13.48
N ALA A 655 -30.28 -6.42 12.31
CA ALA A 655 -30.12 -5.75 11.02
C ALA A 655 -31.43 -5.03 10.69
N GLU A 656 -31.36 -3.71 10.50
CA GLU A 656 -32.53 -2.87 10.21
C GLU A 656 -32.28 -1.92 9.05
N GLU A 657 -33.30 -1.74 8.21
CA GLU A 657 -33.27 -0.81 7.08
C GLU A 657 -33.51 0.62 7.57
N VAL A 658 -32.69 1.56 7.10
CA VAL A 658 -32.72 2.97 7.48
C VAL A 658 -32.51 3.85 6.25
N GLU A 659 -33.04 5.07 6.29
CA GLU A 659 -32.55 6.15 5.43
C GLU A 659 -31.25 6.68 6.04
N TRP A 660 -30.17 6.60 5.26
CA TRP A 660 -28.85 7.06 5.65
C TRP A 660 -28.49 8.30 4.85
N ASP A 661 -28.07 9.35 5.54
CA ASP A 661 -27.56 10.57 4.93
C ASP A 661 -26.05 10.66 5.16
N TYR A 662 -25.25 10.63 4.10
CA TYR A 662 -23.79 10.73 4.18
C TYR A 662 -23.32 12.11 4.63
N TYR A 663 -24.19 13.12 4.57
CA TYR A 663 -23.77 14.50 4.79
C TYR A 663 -24.89 15.40 5.31
N LEU A 664 -24.56 16.30 6.24
CA LEU A 664 -25.58 17.12 6.92
C LEU A 664 -25.42 18.63 6.72
N LEU A 665 -24.23 19.17 6.38
CA LEU A 665 -23.95 20.61 6.43
C LEU A 665 -22.80 21.06 5.49
N LEU A 666 -23.11 21.91 4.48
CA LEU A 666 -22.27 22.72 3.53
C LEU A 666 -22.50 22.40 2.01
N ASP A 667 -21.93 23.17 1.08
CA ASP A 667 -22.29 23.18 -0.36
C ASP A 667 -21.11 22.77 -1.30
N TYR A 668 -20.17 21.99 -0.77
CA TYR A 668 -18.96 21.56 -1.49
C TYR A 668 -18.99 20.04 -1.75
N GLY A 669 -19.55 19.62 -2.89
CA GLY A 669 -19.56 18.21 -3.29
C GLY A 669 -20.44 17.92 -4.50
N HIS A 670 -20.27 18.67 -5.60
CA HIS A 670 -21.25 18.70 -6.69
C HIS A 670 -21.49 17.33 -7.37
N VAL A 671 -20.54 16.39 -7.39
CA VAL A 671 -20.77 15.07 -8.02
C VAL A 671 -21.40 14.06 -7.04
N PHE A 672 -20.99 14.06 -5.77
CA PHE A 672 -21.43 13.08 -4.77
C PHE A 672 -22.68 13.50 -3.97
N LEU A 673 -22.90 14.81 -3.83
CA LEU A 673 -23.97 15.35 -2.96
C LEU A 673 -25.08 16.04 -3.75
N SER A 674 -24.85 16.47 -4.99
CA SER A 674 -25.89 17.15 -5.74
C SER A 674 -26.94 16.14 -6.21
N GLN A 675 -28.19 16.46 -5.95
CA GLN A 675 -29.31 15.76 -6.57
C GLN A 675 -29.56 16.43 -7.92
N ALA A 676 -29.28 15.71 -9.00
CA ALA A 676 -29.44 16.17 -10.37
C ALA A 676 -30.30 15.16 -11.16
N GLU A 677 -30.50 15.41 -12.46
CA GLU A 677 -31.30 14.51 -13.31
C GLU A 677 -30.79 13.07 -13.26
N ASP A 678 -29.47 12.87 -13.15
CA ASP A 678 -28.81 11.56 -13.11
C ASP A 678 -27.91 11.37 -11.87
N LEU A 679 -28.18 12.05 -10.75
CA LEU A 679 -27.41 11.90 -9.50
C LEU A 679 -28.34 11.78 -8.30
N ILE A 680 -28.18 10.72 -7.49
CA ILE A 680 -29.07 10.41 -6.35
C ILE A 680 -28.93 11.47 -5.23
N GLY A 681 -27.71 11.96 -4.99
CA GLY A 681 -27.40 12.90 -3.91
C GLY A 681 -26.94 12.17 -2.65
N SER A 682 -27.12 12.78 -1.47
CA SER A 682 -26.50 12.29 -0.21
C SER A 682 -27.27 11.20 0.54
N LYS A 683 -28.51 10.89 0.13
CA LYS A 683 -29.43 10.04 0.88
C LYS A 683 -29.64 8.70 0.20
N TYR A 684 -29.48 7.63 0.96
CA TYR A 684 -29.62 6.26 0.49
C TYR A 684 -30.36 5.41 1.50
N LYS A 685 -31.22 4.51 1.03
CA LYS A 685 -31.71 3.41 1.84
C LYS A 685 -30.56 2.41 2.05
N LYS A 686 -30.30 2.08 3.32
CA LYS A 686 -29.21 1.19 3.76
C LYS A 686 -29.72 0.20 4.80
N VAL A 687 -28.91 -0.80 5.13
CA VAL A 687 -29.17 -1.73 6.24
C VAL A 687 -28.00 -1.75 7.21
N VAL A 688 -28.28 -1.58 8.50
CA VAL A 688 -27.25 -1.39 9.54
C VAL A 688 -27.49 -2.27 10.74
N TYR A 689 -26.41 -2.63 11.44
CA TYR A 689 -26.51 -3.30 12.75
C TYR A 689 -26.85 -2.29 13.84
N ARG A 690 -27.84 -2.59 14.70
CA ARG A 690 -28.16 -1.82 15.90
C ARG A 690 -28.38 -2.70 17.11
N GLU A 691 -27.97 -2.20 18.27
CA GLU A 691 -28.14 -2.88 19.55
C GLU A 691 -29.51 -2.59 20.18
N TYR A 692 -30.07 -3.61 20.83
CA TYR A 692 -31.34 -3.55 21.53
C TYR A 692 -31.14 -3.95 22.99
N THR A 693 -32.06 -3.50 23.84
CA THR A 693 -31.96 -3.72 25.29
C THR A 693 -32.29 -5.16 25.72
N ASN A 694 -33.03 -5.92 24.90
CA ASN A 694 -33.47 -7.29 25.19
C ASN A 694 -33.91 -8.05 23.93
N SER A 695 -34.25 -9.33 24.09
CA SER A 695 -34.68 -10.25 23.03
C SER A 695 -36.03 -9.94 22.38
N ASN A 696 -36.80 -8.96 22.88
CA ASN A 696 -38.06 -8.57 22.25
C ASN A 696 -37.85 -7.61 21.07
N PHE A 697 -36.67 -6.98 20.96
CA PHE A 697 -36.31 -6.06 19.87
C PHE A 697 -37.29 -4.88 19.67
N THR A 698 -37.85 -4.38 20.77
CA THR A 698 -38.80 -3.25 20.78
C THR A 698 -38.12 -1.91 21.07
N GLN A 699 -37.12 -1.89 21.97
CA GLN A 699 -36.43 -0.67 22.37
C GLN A 699 -34.95 -0.74 21.97
N ARG A 700 -34.54 0.16 21.05
CA ARG A 700 -33.14 0.37 20.68
C ARG A 700 -32.34 0.86 21.89
N LYS A 701 -31.13 0.36 22.05
CA LYS A 701 -30.18 0.92 23.01
C LYS A 701 -29.71 2.27 22.47
N VAL A 702 -29.87 3.31 23.28
CA VAL A 702 -29.43 4.67 22.91
C VAL A 702 -27.91 4.69 23.00
N ARG A 703 -27.26 5.16 21.93
CA ARG A 703 -25.81 5.40 21.93
C ARG A 703 -25.47 6.51 22.91
N THR A 704 -24.38 6.31 23.63
CA THR A 704 -23.80 7.34 24.49
C THR A 704 -23.06 8.40 23.65
N GLU A 705 -22.69 9.53 24.27
CA GLU A 705 -21.84 10.55 23.62
C GLU A 705 -20.51 9.95 23.13
N GLU A 706 -19.99 8.95 23.84
CA GLU A 706 -18.75 8.24 23.49
C GLU A 706 -18.90 7.35 22.25
N GLU A 707 -20.13 6.92 21.95
CA GLU A 707 -20.45 6.04 20.82
C GLU A 707 -21.04 6.82 19.63
N GLU A 708 -21.21 8.14 19.74
CA GLU A 708 -21.79 8.98 18.68
C GLU A 708 -21.03 8.82 17.36
N HIS A 709 -19.69 8.76 17.44
CA HIS A 709 -18.79 8.60 16.31
C HIS A 709 -19.00 7.30 15.50
N LEU A 710 -19.67 6.27 16.05
CA LEU A 710 -19.81 4.99 15.34
C LEU A 710 -20.69 5.10 14.10
N GLU A 711 -21.66 6.03 14.07
CA GLU A 711 -22.52 6.30 12.92
C GLU A 711 -23.03 5.04 12.20
N ILE A 712 -22.55 4.73 10.99
CA ILE A 712 -23.04 3.58 10.21
C ILE A 712 -22.68 2.24 10.86
N LEU A 713 -21.53 2.17 11.55
CA LEU A 713 -21.02 0.96 12.18
C LEU A 713 -22.06 0.35 13.11
N GLY A 714 -21.99 -0.97 13.28
CA GLY A 714 -22.68 -1.65 14.35
C GLY A 714 -22.16 -1.26 15.75
N PRO A 715 -22.83 -1.73 16.82
CA PRO A 715 -22.36 -1.50 18.19
C PRO A 715 -20.94 -2.03 18.43
N LEU A 716 -20.21 -1.36 19.32
CA LEU A 716 -18.89 -1.81 19.75
C LEU A 716 -19.04 -3.04 20.65
N LEU A 717 -18.55 -4.19 20.19
CA LEU A 717 -18.58 -5.44 20.96
C LEU A 717 -17.24 -5.64 21.65
N HIS A 718 -17.23 -5.83 22.96
CA HIS A 718 -16.02 -6.09 23.73
C HIS A 718 -15.99 -7.53 24.26
N ALA A 719 -14.82 -8.16 24.22
CA ALA A 719 -14.60 -9.48 24.82
C ALA A 719 -13.18 -9.61 25.38
N GLU A 720 -12.99 -10.46 26.39
CA GLU A 720 -11.65 -10.84 26.85
C GLU A 720 -11.26 -12.22 26.31
N VAL A 721 -9.95 -12.47 26.23
CA VAL A 721 -9.42 -13.82 26.00
C VAL A 721 -9.97 -14.79 27.05
N GLY A 722 -10.65 -15.82 26.57
CA GLY A 722 -11.34 -16.84 27.34
C GLY A 722 -12.86 -16.70 27.33
N ASP A 723 -13.41 -15.53 27.02
CA ASP A 723 -14.85 -15.28 27.03
C ASP A 723 -15.60 -16.02 25.91
N SER A 724 -16.92 -16.12 26.06
CA SER A 724 -17.83 -16.47 24.97
C SER A 724 -18.78 -15.30 24.71
N VAL A 725 -18.84 -14.83 23.46
CA VAL A 725 -19.79 -13.81 23.02
C VAL A 725 -21.02 -14.52 22.43
N LEU A 726 -22.19 -14.23 22.99
CA LEU A 726 -23.47 -14.76 22.57
C LEU A 726 -24.29 -13.62 21.95
N ILE A 727 -24.58 -13.73 20.66
CA ILE A 727 -25.36 -12.73 19.93
C ILE A 727 -26.71 -13.31 19.60
N ILE A 728 -27.76 -12.67 20.11
CA ILE A 728 -29.14 -12.90 19.70
C ILE A 728 -29.39 -11.92 18.55
N PHE A 729 -29.39 -12.44 17.33
CA PHE A 729 -29.50 -11.65 16.12
C PHE A 729 -30.90 -11.74 15.53
N LYS A 730 -31.56 -10.60 15.33
CA LYS A 730 -32.85 -10.51 14.63
C LYS A 730 -32.67 -9.85 13.27
N ASN A 731 -33.14 -10.51 12.22
CA ASN A 731 -33.20 -9.87 10.92
C ASN A 731 -34.51 -9.09 10.77
N LYS A 732 -34.48 -7.75 10.83
CA LYS A 732 -35.65 -6.88 10.61
C LYS A 732 -35.69 -6.31 9.19
N ALA A 733 -34.73 -6.65 8.35
CA ALA A 733 -34.64 -6.21 6.97
C ALA A 733 -35.47 -7.11 6.04
N SER A 734 -35.56 -6.73 4.76
CA SER A 734 -36.35 -7.42 3.73
C SER A 734 -35.68 -8.65 3.11
N ARG A 735 -34.40 -8.91 3.43
CA ARG A 735 -33.54 -9.91 2.77
C ARG A 735 -32.81 -10.78 3.79
N PRO A 736 -32.39 -12.01 3.44
CA PRO A 736 -31.57 -12.85 4.33
C PRO A 736 -30.21 -12.20 4.62
N TYR A 737 -29.83 -12.17 5.89
CA TYR A 737 -28.53 -11.68 6.37
C TYR A 737 -27.99 -12.60 7.46
N SER A 738 -26.70 -12.50 7.75
CA SER A 738 -26.05 -13.21 8.86
C SER A 738 -25.14 -12.27 9.64
N ILE A 739 -24.49 -12.78 10.68
CA ILE A 739 -23.45 -12.06 11.42
C ILE A 739 -22.31 -13.03 11.77
N SER A 740 -21.09 -12.67 11.39
CA SER A 740 -19.86 -13.41 11.64
C SER A 740 -18.72 -12.43 11.90
N ALA A 741 -17.68 -12.83 12.63
CA ALA A 741 -16.54 -11.96 12.95
C ALA A 741 -15.20 -12.58 12.54
N HIS A 742 -14.24 -11.71 12.22
CA HIS A 742 -12.84 -12.12 12.06
C HIS A 742 -12.21 -12.56 13.38
N GLY A 743 -11.15 -13.37 13.29
CA GLY A 743 -10.28 -13.73 14.42
C GLY A 743 -10.85 -14.72 15.43
N ILE A 744 -12.17 -14.86 15.54
CA ILE A 744 -12.88 -15.69 16.54
C ILE A 744 -12.99 -17.17 16.17
N GLU A 745 -13.42 -17.98 17.14
CA GLU A 745 -13.84 -19.37 16.91
C GLU A 745 -15.36 -19.48 16.95
N GLU A 746 -15.98 -19.75 15.80
CA GLU A 746 -17.41 -20.04 15.72
C GLU A 746 -17.71 -21.48 16.20
N VAL A 747 -18.70 -21.62 17.08
CA VAL A 747 -19.19 -22.93 17.52
C VAL A 747 -20.41 -23.30 16.69
N GLY A 748 -20.20 -24.11 15.64
CA GLY A 748 -21.30 -24.71 14.88
C GLY A 748 -22.04 -25.78 15.68
N CYS A 749 -23.33 -25.94 15.44
CA CYS A 749 -24.05 -27.17 15.79
C CYS A 749 -23.52 -28.28 14.87
N GLU A 750 -23.23 -29.46 15.44
CA GLU A 750 -22.39 -30.55 14.89
C GLU A 750 -22.78 -31.13 13.50
N GLU A 751 -23.74 -30.56 12.77
CA GLU A 751 -24.21 -31.03 11.46
C GLU A 751 -24.05 -30.01 10.31
N GLN A 752 -23.65 -28.75 10.56
CA GLN A 752 -23.38 -27.78 9.48
C GLN A 752 -22.11 -26.94 9.74
N PRO A 753 -21.08 -27.00 8.87
CA PRO A 753 -19.84 -26.23 9.00
C PRO A 753 -19.96 -24.76 8.54
N GLU A 754 -21.13 -24.30 8.11
CA GLU A 754 -21.37 -22.94 7.59
C GLU A 754 -22.09 -22.05 8.61
N THR A 755 -21.76 -20.76 8.61
CA THR A 755 -22.42 -19.74 9.45
C THR A 755 -23.92 -19.70 9.15
N PRO A 756 -24.81 -19.78 10.17
CA PRO A 756 -26.24 -19.85 9.93
C PRO A 756 -26.76 -18.54 9.29
N ILE A 757 -27.61 -18.69 8.27
CA ILE A 757 -28.30 -17.58 7.60
C ILE A 757 -29.59 -17.27 8.37
N THR A 758 -29.89 -15.99 8.61
CA THR A 758 -31.12 -15.54 9.29
C THR A 758 -32.08 -14.93 8.28
N LEU A 759 -33.25 -15.56 8.10
CA LEU A 759 -34.26 -15.07 7.16
C LEU A 759 -34.98 -13.83 7.72
N PRO A 760 -35.61 -13.00 6.86
CA PRO A 760 -36.41 -11.85 7.29
C PRO A 760 -37.43 -12.21 8.38
N GLY A 761 -37.41 -11.46 9.47
CA GLY A 761 -38.29 -11.63 10.63
C GLY A 761 -37.82 -12.68 11.65
N GLU A 762 -36.85 -13.53 11.31
CA GLU A 762 -36.34 -14.58 12.20
C GLU A 762 -35.32 -14.05 13.21
N ILE A 763 -35.12 -14.85 14.26
CA ILE A 763 -34.10 -14.65 15.29
C ILE A 763 -33.21 -15.89 15.32
N ASN A 764 -31.90 -15.69 15.17
CA ASN A 764 -30.90 -16.73 15.35
C ASN A 764 -29.92 -16.36 16.45
N THR A 765 -29.26 -17.38 17.01
CA THR A 765 -28.27 -17.21 18.07
C THR A 765 -26.90 -17.63 17.56
N TYR A 766 -25.94 -16.72 17.66
CA TYR A 766 -24.56 -16.93 17.26
C TYR A 766 -23.68 -16.99 18.49
N ARG A 767 -22.83 -18.02 18.57
CA ARG A 767 -21.88 -18.20 19.67
C ARG A 767 -20.45 -18.12 19.14
N TRP A 768 -19.72 -17.15 19.66
CA TRP A 768 -18.31 -16.93 19.36
C TRP A 768 -17.48 -17.21 20.61
N ASN A 769 -16.56 -18.15 20.50
CA ASN A 769 -15.55 -18.37 21.51
C ASN A 769 -14.33 -17.49 21.22
N VAL A 770 -13.73 -16.93 22.27
CA VAL A 770 -12.53 -16.09 22.18
C VAL A 770 -11.33 -16.84 22.77
N PRO A 771 -10.73 -17.79 22.04
CA PRO A 771 -9.50 -18.45 22.49
C PRO A 771 -8.31 -17.48 22.50
N GLU A 772 -7.19 -17.90 23.08
CA GLU A 772 -5.95 -17.10 23.14
C GLU A 772 -5.49 -16.62 21.76
N ARG A 773 -5.65 -17.44 20.71
CA ARG A 773 -5.33 -17.10 19.32
C ARG A 773 -6.20 -15.99 18.71
N SER A 774 -7.31 -15.64 19.35
CA SER A 774 -8.25 -14.60 18.90
C SER A 774 -7.99 -13.24 19.56
N GLY A 775 -7.18 -13.21 20.61
CA GLY A 775 -6.82 -11.98 21.30
C GLY A 775 -5.42 -11.47 20.97
N PRO A 776 -4.99 -10.40 21.65
CA PRO A 776 -3.70 -9.78 21.41
C PRO A 776 -2.54 -10.75 21.65
N GLY A 777 -1.61 -10.85 20.70
CA GLY A 777 -0.34 -11.54 20.84
C GLY A 777 0.54 -10.91 21.92
N LYS A 778 1.72 -11.47 22.21
CA LYS A 778 2.55 -11.02 23.34
C LYS A 778 2.97 -9.55 23.28
N THR A 779 3.04 -9.00 22.08
CA THR A 779 3.63 -7.69 21.82
C THR A 779 2.60 -6.65 21.36
N ASP A 780 1.38 -7.08 21.11
CA ASP A 780 0.26 -6.24 20.69
C ASP A 780 -0.20 -5.29 21.83
N PRO A 781 -0.97 -4.24 21.55
CA PRO A 781 -1.67 -3.47 22.58
C PRO A 781 -2.60 -4.35 23.44
N ASN A 782 -3.12 -3.80 24.55
CA ASN A 782 -4.00 -4.53 25.47
C ASN A 782 -5.28 -5.05 24.82
N CYS A 783 -5.73 -4.40 23.76
CA CYS A 783 -6.87 -4.82 22.96
C CYS A 783 -6.55 -4.65 21.48
N ILE A 784 -7.05 -5.56 20.65
CA ILE A 784 -7.02 -5.51 19.20
C ILE A 784 -8.45 -5.47 18.66
N THR A 785 -8.62 -5.01 17.42
CA THR A 785 -9.93 -4.96 16.77
C THR A 785 -10.04 -6.03 15.68
N TRP A 786 -11.23 -6.59 15.56
CA TRP A 786 -11.71 -7.42 14.47
C TRP A 786 -12.96 -6.79 13.87
N VAL A 787 -13.34 -7.20 12.67
CA VAL A 787 -14.57 -6.76 12.01
C VAL A 787 -15.58 -7.89 11.98
N TYR A 788 -16.83 -7.57 12.30
CA TYR A 788 -17.97 -8.43 12.06
C TYR A 788 -18.88 -7.89 10.95
N TYR A 789 -19.45 -8.80 10.15
CA TYR A 789 -20.14 -8.50 8.90
C TYR A 789 -21.08 -9.65 8.51
N SER A 790 -21.89 -9.47 7.46
CA SER A 790 -22.77 -10.53 6.91
C SER A 790 -22.04 -11.40 5.89
N THR A 791 -22.21 -12.72 5.99
CA THR A 791 -21.58 -13.73 5.12
C THR A 791 -22.47 -14.22 3.97
N VAL A 792 -23.73 -13.77 3.89
CA VAL A 792 -24.67 -14.20 2.84
C VAL A 792 -24.20 -13.73 1.47
N ASN A 793 -23.94 -12.42 1.33
CA ASN A 793 -23.19 -11.86 0.22
C ASN A 793 -22.19 -10.84 0.76
N PHE A 794 -20.94 -11.27 0.94
CA PHE A 794 -19.90 -10.48 1.59
C PHE A 794 -19.77 -9.06 1.01
N VAL A 795 -19.79 -8.92 -0.31
CA VAL A 795 -19.60 -7.63 -0.99
C VAL A 795 -20.85 -6.76 -0.85
N LYS A 796 -22.00 -7.24 -1.35
CA LYS A 796 -23.23 -6.44 -1.42
C LYS A 796 -23.79 -6.11 -0.04
N ASP A 797 -23.70 -7.03 0.92
CA ASP A 797 -24.20 -6.81 2.28
C ASP A 797 -23.35 -5.76 3.01
N THR A 798 -22.03 -5.76 2.79
CA THR A 798 -21.11 -4.78 3.40
C THR A 798 -21.33 -3.39 2.81
N TYR A 799 -21.39 -3.23 1.48
CA TYR A 799 -21.71 -1.95 0.84
C TYR A 799 -23.10 -1.42 1.23
N SER A 800 -24.07 -2.33 1.43
CA SER A 800 -25.40 -1.96 1.92
C SER A 800 -25.39 -1.41 3.36
N GLY A 801 -24.33 -1.66 4.14
CA GLY A 801 -24.08 -1.05 5.46
C GLY A 801 -23.83 -2.02 6.62
N LEU A 802 -23.77 -3.35 6.39
CA LEU A 802 -23.63 -4.34 7.48
C LEU A 802 -22.17 -4.59 7.88
N ILE A 803 -21.65 -3.72 8.73
CA ILE A 803 -20.29 -3.82 9.27
C ILE A 803 -20.23 -3.30 10.71
N GLY A 804 -19.38 -3.89 11.56
CA GLY A 804 -19.13 -3.37 12.90
C GLY A 804 -17.87 -3.91 13.56
N PRO A 805 -17.42 -3.26 14.66
CA PRO A 805 -16.18 -3.61 15.34
C PRO A 805 -16.35 -4.59 16.52
N LEU A 806 -15.45 -5.56 16.59
CA LEU A 806 -15.27 -6.47 17.72
C LEU A 806 -13.88 -6.23 18.35
N VAL A 807 -13.86 -5.68 19.55
CA VAL A 807 -12.65 -5.43 20.34
C VAL A 807 -12.37 -6.62 21.25
N VAL A 808 -11.21 -7.26 21.05
CA VAL A 808 -10.74 -8.37 21.90
C VAL A 808 -9.58 -7.91 22.76
N CYS A 809 -9.75 -8.00 24.07
CA CYS A 809 -8.81 -7.56 25.08
C CYS A 809 -8.12 -8.73 25.78
N ARG A 810 -6.95 -8.45 26.37
CA ARG A 810 -6.33 -9.36 27.34
C ARG A 810 -7.22 -9.51 28.57
N LYS A 811 -7.14 -10.68 29.20
CA LYS A 811 -7.90 -10.99 30.42
C LYS A 811 -7.62 -9.99 31.54
N GLY A 812 -8.66 -9.48 32.17
CA GLY A 812 -8.63 -8.52 33.26
C GLY A 812 -8.46 -7.06 32.84
N ILE A 813 -8.60 -6.70 31.56
CA ILE A 813 -8.56 -5.30 31.08
C ILE A 813 -9.95 -4.66 31.12
N LEU A 814 -11.00 -5.45 30.91
CA LEU A 814 -12.38 -4.98 30.95
C LEU A 814 -12.91 -4.95 32.40
N ASP A 815 -13.75 -3.97 32.71
CA ASP A 815 -14.53 -3.91 33.94
C ASP A 815 -15.74 -4.85 33.88
N GLU A 816 -16.54 -4.91 34.96
CA GLU A 816 -17.74 -5.75 35.03
C GLU A 816 -18.82 -5.36 34.00
N ARG A 817 -18.78 -4.12 33.49
CA ARG A 817 -19.67 -3.60 32.45
C ARG A 817 -19.12 -3.83 31.03
N GLY A 818 -17.91 -4.36 30.91
CA GLY A 818 -17.24 -4.61 29.63
C GLY A 818 -16.51 -3.39 29.06
N LEU A 819 -16.33 -2.32 29.85
CA LEU A 819 -15.59 -1.13 29.44
C LEU A 819 -14.10 -1.27 29.78
N ARG A 820 -13.23 -0.65 28.99
CA ARG A 820 -11.78 -0.67 29.25
C ARG A 820 -11.43 0.19 30.46
N LYS A 821 -10.57 -0.33 31.34
CA LYS A 821 -10.09 0.39 32.53
C LYS A 821 -8.72 1.06 32.36
N ASP A 822 -8.04 0.80 31.26
CA ASP A 822 -6.64 1.17 31.03
C ASP A 822 -6.47 2.45 30.21
N ILE A 823 -7.53 2.93 29.56
CA ILE A 823 -7.57 4.12 28.70
C ILE A 823 -8.72 5.02 29.11
N ASP A 824 -8.67 6.27 28.66
CA ASP A 824 -9.65 7.29 29.00
C ASP A 824 -10.68 7.47 27.88
N ARG A 825 -10.29 7.24 26.60
CA ARG A 825 -11.15 7.30 25.42
C ARG A 825 -10.85 6.19 24.40
N GLU A 826 -11.88 5.65 23.77
CA GLU A 826 -11.75 4.76 22.62
C GLU A 826 -12.58 5.23 21.42
N PHE A 827 -11.98 5.19 20.23
CA PHE A 827 -12.63 5.56 18.98
C PHE A 827 -12.42 4.47 17.94
N THR A 828 -13.46 4.16 17.16
CA THR A 828 -13.38 3.28 16.01
C THR A 828 -13.68 4.06 14.74
N LEU A 829 -12.76 4.03 13.79
CA LEU A 829 -12.92 4.66 12.48
C LEU A 829 -12.81 3.60 11.38
N LEU A 830 -13.85 3.50 10.56
CA LEU A 830 -13.89 2.76 9.31
C LEU A 830 -13.69 3.73 8.16
N PHE A 831 -12.63 3.50 7.39
CA PHE A 831 -12.36 4.16 6.13
C PHE A 831 -12.82 3.23 5.01
N MET A 832 -13.81 3.67 4.24
CA MET A 832 -14.41 2.88 3.18
C MET A 832 -15.06 3.79 2.14
N VAL A 833 -14.81 3.52 0.87
CA VAL A 833 -15.60 4.04 -0.25
C VAL A 833 -16.85 3.18 -0.36
N PHE A 834 -17.99 3.71 0.08
CA PHE A 834 -19.26 2.99 -0.03
C PHE A 834 -19.77 3.08 -1.47
N ASP A 835 -19.52 2.02 -2.25
CA ASP A 835 -20.07 1.89 -3.59
C ASP A 835 -21.55 1.50 -3.54
N GLU A 836 -22.43 2.50 -3.65
CA GLU A 836 -23.88 2.28 -3.65
C GLU A 836 -24.37 1.60 -4.95
N ASN A 837 -23.54 1.53 -6.00
CA ASN A 837 -23.88 0.78 -7.21
C ASN A 837 -23.94 -0.73 -6.92
N GLU A 838 -23.18 -1.21 -5.94
CA GLU A 838 -23.20 -2.59 -5.47
C GLU A 838 -24.17 -2.85 -4.31
N SER A 839 -24.86 -1.82 -3.83
CA SER A 839 -25.87 -1.93 -2.78
C SER A 839 -27.08 -2.75 -3.25
N TRP A 840 -27.68 -3.50 -2.33
CA TRP A 840 -28.95 -4.18 -2.60
C TRP A 840 -30.11 -3.22 -2.87
N TYR A 841 -29.97 -1.97 -2.41
CA TYR A 841 -31.02 -0.96 -2.43
C TYR A 841 -30.89 0.03 -3.59
N LEU A 842 -29.93 -0.16 -4.51
CA LEU A 842 -29.73 0.77 -5.64
C LEU A 842 -31.03 1.05 -6.42
N LYS A 843 -31.78 0.00 -6.78
CA LYS A 843 -33.04 0.15 -7.52
C LYS A 843 -34.08 0.96 -6.73
N GLU A 844 -34.23 0.68 -5.44
CA GLU A 844 -35.14 1.43 -4.56
C GLU A 844 -34.71 2.89 -4.42
N ASN A 845 -33.40 3.15 -4.38
CA ASN A 845 -32.85 4.50 -4.31
C ASN A 845 -33.10 5.28 -5.62
N ILE A 846 -32.95 4.65 -6.79
CA ILE A 846 -33.29 5.25 -8.09
C ILE A 846 -34.79 5.63 -8.13
N GLU A 847 -35.67 4.73 -7.71
CA GLU A 847 -37.12 5.02 -7.67
C GLU A 847 -37.45 6.15 -6.69
N THR A 848 -36.85 6.11 -5.50
CA THR A 848 -37.17 7.02 -4.41
C THR A 848 -36.64 8.42 -4.65
N TYR A 849 -35.39 8.56 -5.10
CA TYR A 849 -34.70 9.85 -5.18
C TYR A 849 -34.61 10.43 -6.59
N LEU A 850 -34.59 9.60 -7.64
CA LEU A 850 -34.61 10.08 -9.03
C LEU A 850 -36.01 10.06 -9.65
N HIS A 851 -36.97 9.35 -9.03
CA HIS A 851 -38.32 9.15 -9.57
C HIS A 851 -38.31 8.53 -10.99
N LYS A 852 -37.32 7.70 -11.28
CA LYS A 852 -37.13 6.98 -12.55
C LYS A 852 -37.41 5.49 -12.37
N ASN A 853 -37.78 4.83 -13.47
CA ASN A 853 -37.87 3.37 -13.51
C ASN A 853 -36.45 2.76 -13.56
N PRO A 854 -36.00 1.95 -12.59
CA PRO A 854 -34.64 1.40 -12.56
C PRO A 854 -34.31 0.51 -13.75
N ASP A 855 -35.31 -0.19 -14.30
CA ASP A 855 -35.09 -1.14 -15.40
C ASP A 855 -34.86 -0.42 -16.76
N ASP A 856 -35.28 0.85 -16.86
CA ASP A 856 -35.09 1.69 -18.06
C ASP A 856 -33.99 2.76 -17.87
N PHE A 857 -33.36 2.82 -16.69
CA PHE A 857 -32.36 3.83 -16.36
C PHE A 857 -30.98 3.42 -16.88
N ASN A 858 -30.40 4.24 -17.76
CA ASN A 858 -29.05 4.03 -18.24
C ASN A 858 -28.05 4.78 -17.36
N SER A 859 -27.12 4.06 -16.73
CA SER A 859 -26.13 4.64 -15.83
C SER A 859 -25.07 5.43 -16.62
N THR A 860 -24.89 6.71 -16.29
CA THR A 860 -23.80 7.54 -16.82
C THR A 860 -22.53 7.34 -16.00
N LYS A 861 -21.37 7.78 -16.49
CA LYS A 861 -20.11 7.76 -15.73
C LYS A 861 -20.26 8.57 -14.42
N ASP A 862 -20.89 9.74 -14.52
CA ASP A 862 -21.13 10.60 -13.36
C ASP A 862 -22.10 9.97 -12.35
N PHE A 863 -23.09 9.18 -12.80
CA PHE A 863 -23.97 8.42 -11.90
C PHE A 863 -23.20 7.38 -11.10
N VAL A 864 -22.33 6.61 -11.76
CA VAL A 864 -21.51 5.59 -11.10
C VAL A 864 -20.57 6.25 -10.09
N GLU A 865 -19.88 7.32 -10.48
CA GLU A 865 -18.97 8.07 -9.61
C GLU A 865 -19.69 8.74 -8.45
N GLY A 866 -20.84 9.38 -8.70
CA GLY A 866 -21.64 10.05 -7.68
C GLY A 866 -22.16 9.11 -6.59
N ASN A 867 -22.22 7.80 -6.87
CA ASN A 867 -22.61 6.75 -5.93
C ASN A 867 -21.43 6.11 -5.18
N SER A 868 -20.19 6.51 -5.47
CA SER A 868 -18.98 6.07 -4.76
C SER A 868 -18.67 7.00 -3.59
N MET A 869 -19.25 6.70 -2.43
CA MET A 869 -19.24 7.61 -1.27
C MET A 869 -17.98 7.40 -0.40
N HIS A 870 -16.98 8.26 -0.58
CA HIS A 870 -15.68 8.23 0.11
C HIS A 870 -15.80 8.70 1.58
N ALA A 871 -16.02 7.77 2.52
CA ALA A 871 -16.50 8.12 3.86
C ALA A 871 -15.69 7.57 5.03
N ILE A 872 -15.75 8.30 6.16
CA ILE A 872 -15.32 7.81 7.47
C ILE A 872 -16.57 7.52 8.29
N ASN A 873 -16.76 6.26 8.71
CA ASN A 873 -17.97 5.79 9.39
C ASN A 873 -19.28 6.15 8.66
N GLY A 874 -19.24 6.22 7.32
CA GLY A 874 -20.38 6.57 6.49
C GLY A 874 -20.75 8.06 6.50
N LYS A 875 -19.81 8.94 6.88
CA LYS A 875 -19.93 10.41 6.85
C LYS A 875 -18.81 11.05 6.02
N ILE A 876 -19.13 12.13 5.31
CA ILE A 876 -18.19 12.86 4.43
C ILE A 876 -18.09 14.34 4.81
N TYR A 877 -17.04 15.04 4.35
CA TYR A 877 -16.84 16.50 4.50
C TYR A 877 -17.06 17.06 5.92
N ASN A 878 -16.37 16.50 6.93
CA ASN A 878 -16.43 16.96 8.32
C ASN A 878 -17.83 16.85 8.98
N SER A 879 -18.68 15.91 8.51
CA SER A 879 -19.99 15.64 9.12
C SER A 879 -19.97 14.52 10.18
N LEU A 880 -18.82 13.89 10.42
CA LEU A 880 -18.65 12.91 11.49
C LEU A 880 -18.53 13.61 12.84
N LEU A 881 -19.43 13.28 13.78
CA LEU A 881 -19.48 13.86 15.11
C LEU A 881 -18.89 12.92 16.18
N GLY A 882 -18.82 13.38 17.43
CA GLY A 882 -18.44 12.55 18.57
C GLY A 882 -16.94 12.33 18.80
N LEU A 883 -16.05 12.94 17.99
CA LEU A 883 -14.59 12.82 18.16
C LEU A 883 -14.03 13.90 19.12
N THR A 884 -14.42 13.82 20.40
CA THR A 884 -13.98 14.78 21.43
C THR A 884 -13.15 14.12 22.52
N MET A 885 -12.01 14.73 22.85
CA MET A 885 -11.11 14.30 23.91
C MET A 885 -10.45 15.51 24.59
N ASN A 886 -9.92 15.31 25.80
CA ASN A 886 -9.26 16.35 26.58
C ASN A 886 -7.73 16.22 26.51
N GLU A 887 -7.05 17.32 26.81
CA GLU A 887 -5.60 17.31 26.96
C GLU A 887 -5.19 16.33 28.07
N GLY A 888 -4.27 15.42 27.74
CA GLY A 888 -3.77 14.39 28.65
C GLY A 888 -4.57 13.07 28.66
N ASP A 889 -5.69 12.99 27.93
CA ASP A 889 -6.43 11.73 27.78
C ASP A 889 -5.58 10.66 27.09
N ARG A 890 -5.58 9.43 27.62
CA ARG A 890 -5.03 8.27 26.93
C ARG A 890 -6.08 7.71 26.00
N THR A 891 -5.94 8.06 24.72
CA THR A 891 -6.89 7.68 23.67
C THR A 891 -6.40 6.48 22.87
N ASN A 892 -7.30 5.54 22.57
CA ASN A 892 -7.02 4.42 21.68
C ASN A 892 -7.90 4.49 20.42
N TRP A 893 -7.25 4.45 19.25
CA TRP A 893 -7.92 4.46 17.95
C TRP A 893 -7.91 3.05 17.33
N TYR A 894 -9.08 2.54 16.96
CA TYR A 894 -9.24 1.33 16.16
C TYR A 894 -9.54 1.75 14.72
N LEU A 895 -8.53 1.70 13.86
CA LEU A 895 -8.65 2.06 12.45
C LEU A 895 -8.95 0.81 11.63
N ILE A 896 -10.00 0.84 10.81
CA ILE A 896 -10.51 -0.27 10.00
C ILE A 896 -10.65 0.19 8.55
N GLY A 897 -10.22 -0.65 7.61
CA GLY A 897 -10.20 -0.42 6.19
C GLY A 897 -10.84 -1.63 5.54
N MET A 898 -11.81 -1.40 4.66
CA MET A 898 -12.56 -2.45 3.98
C MET A 898 -13.12 -1.90 2.67
N GLY A 899 -13.18 -2.74 1.64
CA GLY A 899 -13.74 -2.37 0.35
C GLY A 899 -12.93 -2.94 -0.81
N ASN A 900 -12.72 -2.11 -1.85
CA ASN A 900 -12.13 -2.52 -3.12
C ASN A 900 -10.64 -2.12 -3.26
N GLU A 901 -10.06 -2.24 -4.47
CA GLU A 901 -8.65 -1.90 -4.74
C GLU A 901 -8.31 -0.43 -4.42
N VAL A 902 -9.31 0.46 -4.51
CA VAL A 902 -9.21 1.88 -4.16
C VAL A 902 -9.18 2.15 -2.65
N ASP A 903 -9.59 1.17 -1.83
CA ASP A 903 -9.69 1.30 -0.37
C ASP A 903 -8.34 1.06 0.33
N ILE A 904 -7.31 1.78 -0.11
CA ILE A 904 -6.03 1.90 0.59
C ILE A 904 -5.97 3.27 1.22
N HIS A 905 -6.27 3.34 2.52
CA HIS A 905 -6.43 4.60 3.22
C HIS A 905 -5.21 4.90 4.08
N THR A 906 -4.61 6.08 3.91
CA THR A 906 -3.50 6.53 4.75
C THR A 906 -3.98 7.59 5.74
N VAL A 907 -4.08 7.17 7.00
CA VAL A 907 -4.71 8.00 8.04
C VAL A 907 -3.69 8.94 8.65
N HIS A 908 -3.93 10.24 8.48
CA HIS A 908 -3.15 11.33 9.06
C HIS A 908 -3.98 12.08 10.12
N PHE A 909 -3.37 12.31 11.29
CA PHE A 909 -3.95 13.16 12.33
C PHE A 909 -3.16 14.46 12.40
N HIS A 910 -3.83 15.59 12.19
CA HIS A 910 -3.20 16.90 12.33
C HIS A 910 -2.78 17.13 13.79
N ALA A 911 -1.64 17.80 13.97
CA ALA A 911 -0.98 18.14 15.23
C ALA A 911 -0.57 16.97 16.13
N GLN A 912 -0.94 15.72 15.83
CA GLN A 912 -0.75 14.58 16.70
C GLN A 912 0.01 13.46 15.99
N THR A 913 0.91 12.83 16.71
CA THR A 913 1.46 11.53 16.31
C THR A 913 0.83 10.45 17.19
N PHE A 914 0.82 9.22 16.71
CA PHE A 914 0.29 8.11 17.46
C PHE A 914 1.24 6.93 17.41
N ILE A 915 1.10 6.07 18.41
CA ILE A 915 1.95 4.91 18.60
C ILE A 915 1.15 3.66 18.29
N PHE A 916 1.70 2.76 17.48
CA PHE A 916 1.17 1.41 17.27
C PHE A 916 2.26 0.36 17.50
N LYS A 917 1.86 -0.88 17.75
CA LYS A 917 2.79 -2.01 17.97
C LYS A 917 2.52 -3.11 16.95
N VAL A 918 3.56 -3.56 16.25
CA VAL A 918 3.51 -4.75 15.39
C VAL A 918 4.72 -5.62 15.74
N GLY A 919 4.47 -6.82 16.27
CA GLY A 919 5.57 -7.63 16.81
C GLY A 919 6.27 -6.93 17.98
N LYS A 920 7.54 -7.25 18.26
CA LYS A 920 8.29 -6.81 19.46
C LYS A 920 8.49 -5.29 19.64
N ILE A 921 7.99 -4.46 18.74
CA ILE A 921 8.41 -3.06 18.60
C ILE A 921 7.21 -2.11 18.72
N ILE A 922 7.41 -1.03 19.49
CA ILE A 922 6.51 0.11 19.66
C ILE A 922 6.96 1.20 18.68
N GLN A 923 6.06 1.81 17.88
CA GLN A 923 6.44 2.72 16.77
C GLN A 923 5.51 3.91 16.64
N SER A 924 6.04 5.08 16.25
CA SER A 924 5.29 6.29 15.94
C SER A 924 5.21 6.55 14.42
N LYS A 925 4.08 6.31 13.72
CA LYS A 925 3.93 6.57 12.25
C LYS A 925 2.47 6.74 11.81
N THR A 926 2.28 7.22 10.58
CA THR A 926 1.07 7.05 9.74
C THR A 926 0.71 5.56 9.62
N PHE A 927 -0.58 5.26 9.69
CA PHE A 927 -1.11 3.90 9.62
C PHE A 927 -1.91 3.76 8.34
N ILE A 928 -1.59 2.70 7.59
CA ILE A 928 -2.28 2.33 6.37
C ILE A 928 -3.32 1.31 6.78
N VAL A 929 -4.58 1.58 6.45
CA VAL A 929 -5.70 0.75 6.83
C VAL A 929 -6.29 0.07 5.60
#